data_AF-A0A444JG06-F1
#
_entry.id   AF-A0A444JG06-F1
#
_cell.length_a   1.000
_cell.length_b   1.000
_cell.length_c   1.000
_cell.angle_alpha   90.00
_cell.angle_beta   90.00
_cell.angle_gamma   90.00
#
_symmetry.space_group_name_H-M   'P 1'
#
loop_
_entity.id
_entity.type
_entity.pdbx_description
1 polymer ?
#
loop_
_entity_poly.entity_id
_entity_poly.type
_entity_poly.pdbx_seq_one_letter_code
_entity_poly.pdbx_strand_id
1 'polypeptide(L)'
;LLETLEDQLGNTLEFSYDSEGNLLSEEHHDPGGVLKRSLTYEYDAFNRLRKSINPDGTFILRETDDNGNLTALTDALDRTTEFLYDALNRLTQETRPDTGIALYAWDTSNNPAQTIDPENTITTYTHDDFSGLRNRASQDSGATSYDYDAAGNLTSRIDAEGTTVQYTYDALNRPLTVSFSPPDTAENLTFTYDEAAALHGKGRLTSLTDAGGGISWQYNALGNVTRESRTTDGIAYQTVYAYNDRNEITGITYPTGTQVTVQRYDNGDISGILIDGQTATQNLSYLPFGPEENFVFGNNLLTVDRSYADGYFRISRINAQVLDYQYEYYADGSVKSIDGITEPEITRGRTEYVTVNGNNRLNYVTRPDSSVRSYVHDNSGRITSDGIYTYSYNPLDRLIKVEQGATTLAEYAYDPFGRRVKKTVSGTTTHFHYDLQGRLIAETAGDGTVLRDYIYQNDNLVALKLHGTQAGVYYVISDHLGTPQQIVDATGTVVWKAAFLPFGKAQVLSETITNNIRFPGQYFDAETGLHYNWNRYYDPDTGRYLTPDPIGLTGGLNLFAYVAGDPVNYIDPEGNFAITGMIIAAAVLVATNPDIANAPAVDDETYASNGAAGIATEAVAGGAIGYAGGKIAGKIFSKCASKSGAANRALHEKYVNGLRQQMSKPHTTDSELTGLLDKIYRPNAKVGSGSTADAVRHELATGSPVGGRFHSQKAQDSVRALQRWLNKNPTASSGDRAAAENVIRDMQNALGGN
;
A
#
# COMPACT_ATOMS: atom_id res chain seq x y z
N LEU A 1 26.75 -12.09 16.77
CA LEU A 1 25.85 -11.63 17.87
C LEU A 1 24.56 -12.45 17.75
N LEU A 2 23.92 -12.89 18.84
CA LEU A 2 22.58 -13.53 18.76
C LEU A 2 21.60 -12.60 19.48
N GLU A 3 20.52 -12.24 18.80
CA GLU A 3 19.39 -11.50 19.38
C GLU A 3 18.15 -12.38 19.30
N THR A 4 17.40 -12.47 20.39
CA THR A 4 16.18 -13.27 20.48
C THR A 4 15.04 -12.39 20.95
N LEU A 5 13.93 -12.40 20.22
CA LEU A 5 12.65 -11.83 20.63
C LEU A 5 11.71 -12.97 21.01
N GLU A 6 10.92 -12.77 22.05
CA GLU A 6 9.88 -13.71 22.49
C GLU A 6 8.55 -12.96 22.58
N ASP A 7 7.49 -13.55 22.02
CA ASP A 7 6.14 -13.01 22.19
C ASP A 7 5.47 -13.54 23.46
N GLN A 8 4.27 -13.03 23.76
CA GLN A 8 3.54 -13.42 24.97
C GLN A 8 2.98 -14.85 24.94
N LEU A 9 3.03 -15.52 23.79
CA LEU A 9 2.63 -16.91 23.61
C LEU A 9 3.83 -17.86 23.74
N GLY A 10 5.05 -17.32 23.90
CA GLY A 10 6.31 -18.08 24.01
C GLY A 10 6.93 -18.42 22.66
N ASN A 11 6.43 -17.86 21.56
CA ASN A 11 7.08 -17.99 20.25
C ASN A 11 8.37 -17.19 20.25
N THR A 12 9.44 -17.69 19.63
CA THR A 12 10.72 -16.98 19.52
C THR A 12 11.08 -16.62 18.08
N LEU A 13 11.72 -15.47 17.93
CA LEU A 13 12.34 -14.99 16.70
C LEU A 13 13.82 -14.73 16.98
N GLU A 14 14.69 -15.49 16.33
CA GLU A 14 16.13 -15.49 16.57
C GLU A 14 16.89 -14.94 15.37
N PHE A 15 17.82 -14.03 15.62
CA PHE A 15 18.65 -13.41 14.61
C PHE A 15 20.13 -13.69 14.88
N SER A 16 20.85 -14.13 13.86
CA SER A 16 22.30 -14.29 13.93
C SER A 16 23.02 -13.25 13.08
N TYR A 17 24.15 -12.74 13.57
CA TYR A 17 24.95 -11.72 12.88
C TYR A 17 26.43 -12.09 12.81
N ASP A 18 27.08 -11.68 11.73
CA ASP A 18 28.53 -11.74 11.60
C ASP A 18 29.24 -10.67 12.48
N SER A 19 30.56 -10.53 12.35
CA SER A 19 31.34 -9.55 13.11
C SER A 19 31.15 -8.11 12.66
N GLU A 20 30.65 -7.88 11.44
CA GLU A 20 30.37 -6.57 10.86
C GLU A 20 28.92 -6.12 11.12
N GLY A 21 28.09 -7.00 11.69
CA GLY A 21 26.70 -6.73 12.03
C GLY A 21 25.73 -7.05 10.89
N ASN A 22 26.16 -7.77 9.86
CA ASN A 22 25.27 -8.24 8.81
C ASN A 22 24.40 -9.41 9.33
N LEU A 23 23.12 -9.42 8.98
CA LEU A 23 22.17 -10.44 9.40
C LEU A 23 22.40 -11.74 8.63
N LEU A 24 22.90 -12.79 9.27
CA LEU A 24 23.19 -14.08 8.65
C LEU A 24 21.97 -15.01 8.59
N SER A 25 21.13 -14.99 9.62
CA SER A 25 19.91 -15.80 9.63
C SER A 25 18.81 -15.20 10.49
N GLU A 26 17.58 -15.55 10.13
CA GLU A 26 16.35 -15.29 10.88
C GLU A 26 15.61 -16.62 11.07
N GLU A 27 15.28 -16.98 12.31
CA GLU A 27 14.63 -18.24 12.65
C GLU A 27 13.43 -18.04 13.57
N HIS A 28 12.29 -18.65 13.23
CA HIS A 28 11.06 -18.57 14.00
C HIS A 28 10.77 -19.92 14.64
N HIS A 29 10.58 -19.94 15.96
CA HIS A 29 10.24 -21.15 16.69
C HIS A 29 8.91 -21.02 17.41
N ASP A 30 8.19 -22.14 17.49
CA ASP A 30 7.03 -22.25 18.38
C ASP A 30 7.46 -22.36 19.85
N PRO A 31 6.52 -22.33 20.82
CA PRO A 31 6.88 -22.36 22.24
C PRO A 31 7.50 -23.68 22.68
N GLY A 32 7.42 -24.73 21.86
CA GLY A 32 8.10 -26.00 22.05
C GLY A 32 9.55 -26.02 21.54
N GLY A 33 10.00 -24.91 20.92
CA GLY A 33 11.32 -24.80 20.29
C GLY A 33 11.38 -25.45 18.90
N VAL A 34 10.23 -25.74 18.26
CA VAL A 34 10.23 -26.32 16.91
C VAL A 34 10.35 -25.19 15.89
N LEU A 35 11.35 -25.29 15.01
CA LEU A 35 11.57 -24.36 13.90
C LEU A 35 10.40 -24.40 12.92
N LYS A 36 9.78 -23.25 12.67
CA LYS A 36 8.67 -23.07 11.73
C LYS A 36 9.04 -22.27 10.49
N ARG A 37 10.05 -21.40 10.60
CA ARG A 37 10.60 -20.63 9.47
C ARG A 37 12.07 -20.35 9.67
N SER A 38 12.84 -20.39 8.58
CA SER A 38 14.25 -19.99 8.56
C SER A 38 14.57 -19.23 7.27
N LEU A 39 15.43 -18.21 7.36
CA LEU A 39 16.02 -17.52 6.22
C LEU A 39 17.51 -17.39 6.48
N THR A 40 18.31 -17.58 5.44
CA THR A 40 19.77 -17.38 5.53
C THR A 40 20.22 -16.38 4.48
N TYR A 41 21.23 -15.59 4.82
CA TYR A 41 21.77 -14.54 3.96
C TYR A 41 23.28 -14.67 3.80
N GLU A 42 23.76 -14.41 2.58
CA GLU A 42 25.19 -14.28 2.28
C GLU A 42 25.48 -12.86 1.82
N TYR A 43 26.62 -12.31 2.27
CA TYR A 43 27.10 -10.98 1.90
C TYR A 43 28.39 -11.09 1.09
N ASP A 44 28.65 -10.08 0.26
CA ASP A 44 29.93 -9.96 -0.42
C ASP A 44 31.00 -9.32 0.49
N ALA A 45 32.22 -9.18 -0.04
CA ALA A 45 33.35 -8.60 0.69
C ALA A 45 33.18 -7.11 1.07
N PHE A 46 32.14 -6.45 0.55
CA PHE A 46 31.78 -5.06 0.84
C PHE A 46 30.56 -4.94 1.76
N ASN A 47 30.14 -6.02 2.43
CA ASN A 47 28.96 -6.08 3.30
C ASN A 47 27.64 -5.80 2.56
N ARG A 48 27.56 -6.10 1.27
CA ARG A 48 26.32 -5.97 0.48
C ARG A 48 25.64 -7.33 0.37
N LEU A 49 24.30 -7.36 0.48
CA LEU A 49 23.54 -8.60 0.39
C LEU A 49 23.72 -9.24 -1.00
N ARG A 50 24.27 -10.45 -1.02
CA ARG A 50 24.56 -11.22 -2.24
C ARG A 50 23.56 -12.34 -2.46
N LYS A 51 23.21 -13.11 -1.43
CA LYS A 51 22.18 -14.16 -1.53
C LYS A 51 21.16 -14.08 -0.43
N SER A 52 19.92 -14.37 -0.79
CA SER A 52 18.85 -14.73 0.15
C SER A 52 18.53 -16.19 -0.12
N ILE A 53 18.70 -17.05 0.88
CA ILE A 53 18.61 -18.50 0.76
C ILE A 53 17.40 -18.98 1.56
N ASN A 54 16.53 -19.71 0.88
CA ASN A 54 15.35 -20.34 1.43
C ASN A 54 15.71 -21.64 2.18
N PRO A 55 14.85 -22.15 3.07
CA PRO A 55 15.11 -23.41 3.80
C PRO A 55 15.33 -24.64 2.92
N ASP A 56 14.73 -24.66 1.74
CA ASP A 56 14.90 -25.73 0.76
C ASP A 56 16.22 -25.62 -0.03
N GLY A 57 17.04 -24.61 0.26
CA GLY A 57 18.33 -24.33 -0.37
C GLY A 57 18.23 -23.55 -1.68
N THR A 58 17.02 -23.29 -2.18
CA THR A 58 16.82 -22.36 -3.29
C THR A 58 17.18 -20.95 -2.87
N PHE A 59 17.56 -20.08 -3.81
CA PHE A 59 18.05 -18.75 -3.44
C PHE A 59 17.77 -17.71 -4.52
N ILE A 60 17.78 -16.45 -4.09
CA ILE A 60 17.88 -15.28 -4.97
C ILE A 60 19.32 -14.80 -4.90
N LEU A 61 19.97 -14.66 -6.06
CA LEU A 61 21.35 -14.17 -6.19
C LEU A 61 21.36 -12.76 -6.78
N ARG A 62 22.12 -11.87 -6.14
CA ARG A 62 22.35 -10.48 -6.54
C ARG A 62 23.81 -10.32 -6.92
N GLU A 63 24.06 -9.82 -8.12
CA GLU A 63 25.38 -9.48 -8.59
C GLU A 63 25.48 -7.97 -8.77
N THR A 64 26.58 -7.39 -8.30
CA THR A 64 26.79 -5.95 -8.33
C THR A 64 28.15 -5.61 -8.91
N ASP A 65 28.26 -4.44 -9.52
CA ASP A 65 29.54 -3.88 -9.92
C ASP A 65 30.30 -3.25 -8.73
N ASP A 66 31.49 -2.70 -9.01
CA ASP A 66 32.33 -2.02 -8.02
C ASP A 66 31.69 -0.71 -7.48
N ASN A 67 30.74 -0.13 -8.22
CA ASN A 67 30.00 1.06 -7.80
C ASN A 67 28.76 0.73 -6.95
N GLY A 68 28.41 -0.57 -6.80
CA GLY A 68 27.24 -1.02 -6.07
C GLY A 68 25.96 -1.09 -6.89
N ASN A 69 26.03 -0.92 -8.20
CA ASN A 69 24.88 -1.11 -9.08
C ASN A 69 24.59 -2.60 -9.25
N LEU A 70 23.32 -2.99 -9.19
CA LEU A 70 22.91 -4.38 -9.41
C LEU A 70 22.99 -4.71 -10.90
N THR A 71 23.92 -5.58 -11.31
CA THR A 71 24.10 -5.96 -12.73
C THR A 71 23.27 -7.18 -13.12
N ALA A 72 22.97 -8.06 -12.17
CA ALA A 72 22.13 -9.23 -12.40
C ALA A 72 21.36 -9.63 -11.14
N LEU A 73 20.13 -10.12 -11.36
CA LEU A 73 19.28 -10.75 -10.36
C LEU A 73 18.86 -12.13 -10.88
N THR A 74 19.33 -13.20 -10.25
CA THR A 74 18.89 -14.56 -10.55
C THR A 74 17.87 -15.00 -9.52
N ASP A 75 16.68 -15.37 -9.97
CA ASP A 75 15.62 -15.89 -9.11
C ASP A 75 15.85 -17.38 -8.75
N ALA A 76 14.99 -17.92 -7.90
CA ALA A 76 15.09 -19.31 -7.47
C ALA A 76 14.71 -20.34 -8.56
N LEU A 77 14.26 -19.90 -9.73
CA LEU A 77 14.08 -20.73 -10.93
C LEU A 77 15.30 -20.69 -11.86
N ASP A 78 16.42 -20.13 -11.41
CA ASP A 78 17.64 -19.89 -12.20
C ASP A 78 17.40 -18.99 -13.43
N ARG A 79 16.37 -18.13 -13.38
CA ARG A 79 16.13 -17.11 -14.41
C ARG A 79 16.82 -15.82 -14.02
N THR A 80 17.57 -15.22 -14.95
CA THR A 80 18.37 -14.01 -14.69
C THR A 80 17.77 -12.79 -15.36
N THR A 81 17.56 -11.73 -14.58
CA THR A 81 17.31 -10.38 -15.07
C THR A 81 18.61 -9.59 -15.06
N GLU A 82 18.97 -8.97 -16.18
CA GLU A 82 20.22 -8.21 -16.34
C GLU A 82 19.95 -6.70 -16.42
N PHE A 83 20.86 -5.91 -15.86
CA PHE A 83 20.74 -4.46 -15.81
C PHE A 83 22.01 -3.78 -16.34
N LEU A 84 21.84 -2.77 -17.18
CA LEU A 84 22.94 -1.93 -17.68
C LEU A 84 22.80 -0.51 -17.17
N TYR A 85 23.93 0.14 -16.94
CA TYR A 85 24.02 1.50 -16.42
C TYR A 85 24.87 2.38 -17.31
N ASP A 86 24.59 3.68 -17.31
CA ASP A 86 25.50 4.66 -17.89
C ASP A 86 26.64 5.04 -16.92
N ALA A 87 27.55 5.91 -17.38
CA ALA A 87 28.70 6.36 -16.59
C ALA A 87 28.34 7.17 -15.33
N LEU A 88 27.06 7.55 -15.16
CA LEU A 88 26.54 8.23 -13.97
C LEU A 88 25.78 7.26 -13.05
N ASN A 89 25.91 5.93 -13.26
CA ASN A 89 25.24 4.89 -12.49
C ASN A 89 23.71 4.90 -12.62
N ARG A 90 23.19 5.29 -13.79
CA ARG A 90 21.75 5.35 -14.06
C ARG A 90 21.33 4.20 -14.95
N LEU A 91 20.26 3.51 -14.58
CA LEU A 91 19.76 2.33 -15.31
C LEU A 91 19.37 2.73 -16.74
N THR A 92 19.93 2.07 -17.75
CA THR A 92 19.63 2.33 -19.18
C THR A 92 18.92 1.17 -19.85
N GLN A 93 19.06 -0.04 -19.33
CA GLN A 93 18.45 -1.24 -19.89
C GLN A 93 18.16 -2.25 -18.78
N GLU A 94 17.00 -2.89 -18.87
CA GLU A 94 16.63 -4.08 -18.12
C GLU A 94 16.29 -5.20 -19.12
N THR A 95 16.91 -6.37 -18.98
CA THR A 95 16.64 -7.55 -19.83
C THR A 95 16.03 -8.64 -18.98
N ARG A 96 14.78 -9.01 -19.26
CA ARG A 96 14.04 -10.03 -18.51
C ARG A 96 13.93 -11.35 -19.28
N PRO A 97 13.98 -12.50 -18.59
CA PRO A 97 14.04 -13.82 -19.19
C PRO A 97 12.80 -14.22 -20.02
N ASP A 98 11.63 -13.63 -19.72
CA ASP A 98 10.34 -13.98 -20.35
C ASP A 98 9.57 -12.78 -20.93
N THR A 99 9.96 -11.56 -20.60
CA THR A 99 9.25 -10.34 -20.99
C THR A 99 10.00 -9.51 -22.02
N GLY A 100 11.30 -9.71 -22.23
CA GLY A 100 12.08 -8.96 -23.21
C GLY A 100 12.86 -7.79 -22.60
N ILE A 101 13.13 -6.76 -23.40
CA ILE A 101 14.04 -5.66 -23.05
C ILE A 101 13.24 -4.39 -22.78
N ALA A 102 13.44 -3.77 -21.63
CA ALA A 102 13.01 -2.40 -21.36
C ALA A 102 14.21 -1.44 -21.43
N LEU A 103 14.00 -0.26 -22.00
CA LEU A 103 15.03 0.78 -22.16
C LEU A 103 14.65 2.06 -21.43
N TYR A 104 15.66 2.72 -20.86
CA TYR A 104 15.51 3.96 -20.10
C TYR A 104 16.50 5.00 -20.59
N ALA A 105 16.01 6.22 -20.81
CA ALA A 105 16.83 7.37 -21.12
C ALA A 105 16.66 8.45 -20.05
N TRP A 106 17.72 9.22 -19.84
CA TRP A 106 17.79 10.26 -18.81
C TRP A 106 18.20 11.58 -19.44
N ASP A 107 17.69 12.68 -18.89
CA ASP A 107 18.11 14.01 -19.29
C ASP A 107 19.46 14.42 -18.64
N THR A 108 19.88 15.65 -18.92
CA THR A 108 21.11 16.25 -18.38
C THR A 108 21.01 16.63 -16.91
N SER A 109 19.79 16.73 -16.36
CA SER A 109 19.49 17.09 -14.97
C SER A 109 19.26 15.85 -14.08
N ASN A 110 19.52 14.66 -14.62
CA ASN A 110 19.35 13.38 -13.93
C ASN A 110 17.89 12.94 -13.73
N ASN A 111 16.96 13.44 -14.55
CA ASN A 111 15.57 13.02 -14.56
C ASN A 111 15.31 11.97 -15.65
N PRO A 112 14.34 11.06 -15.47
CA PRO A 112 13.90 10.16 -16.53
C PRO A 112 13.38 10.98 -17.72
N ALA A 113 13.83 10.69 -18.93
CA ALA A 113 13.40 11.35 -20.16
C ALA A 113 12.54 10.43 -21.04
N GLN A 114 12.81 9.12 -21.02
CA GLN A 114 12.08 8.15 -21.82
C GLN A 114 12.12 6.76 -21.18
N THR A 115 11.03 6.02 -21.38
CA THR A 115 10.95 4.58 -21.15
C THR A 115 10.39 3.92 -22.41
N ILE A 116 10.97 2.78 -22.78
CA ILE A 116 10.48 1.90 -23.83
C ILE A 116 10.23 0.54 -23.19
N ASP A 117 8.99 0.06 -23.25
CA ASP A 117 8.63 -1.26 -22.76
C ASP A 117 9.08 -2.37 -23.74
N PRO A 118 9.00 -3.66 -23.35
CA PRO A 118 9.38 -4.75 -24.24
C PRO A 118 8.53 -4.90 -25.51
N GLU A 119 7.31 -4.37 -25.49
CA GLU A 119 6.42 -4.27 -26.65
C GLU A 119 6.75 -3.07 -27.57
N ASN A 120 7.80 -2.31 -27.25
CA ASN A 120 8.25 -1.09 -27.91
C ASN A 120 7.27 0.10 -27.77
N THR A 121 6.41 0.09 -26.75
CA THR A 121 5.60 1.23 -26.34
C THR A 121 6.49 2.27 -25.67
N ILE A 122 6.40 3.51 -26.13
CA ILE A 122 7.21 4.62 -25.68
C ILE A 122 6.41 5.50 -24.73
N THR A 123 7.03 5.84 -23.60
CA THR A 123 6.60 6.93 -22.73
C THR A 123 7.73 7.94 -22.58
N THR A 124 7.47 9.23 -22.79
CA THR A 124 8.43 10.32 -22.64
C THR A 124 8.04 11.28 -21.54
N TYR A 125 9.05 11.94 -20.98
CA TYR A 125 8.90 12.86 -19.87
C TYR A 125 9.69 14.15 -20.14
N THR A 126 9.14 15.27 -19.70
CA THR A 126 9.88 16.53 -19.61
C THR A 126 9.68 17.12 -18.23
N HIS A 127 10.73 17.71 -17.67
CA HIS A 127 10.73 18.29 -16.34
C HIS A 127 11.02 19.79 -16.39
N ASP A 128 10.67 20.50 -15.33
CA ASP A 128 11.12 21.87 -15.10
C ASP A 128 12.54 21.90 -14.50
N ASP A 129 13.08 23.10 -14.30
CA ASP A 129 14.43 23.31 -13.75
C ASP A 129 14.59 22.81 -12.29
N PHE A 130 13.48 22.52 -11.60
CA PHE A 130 13.46 21.96 -10.24
C PHE A 130 13.12 20.46 -10.23
N SER A 131 13.17 19.80 -11.40
CA SER A 131 12.84 18.38 -11.57
C SER A 131 11.37 18.02 -11.30
N GLY A 132 10.46 19.00 -11.30
CA GLY A 132 9.03 18.79 -11.32
C GLY A 132 8.59 18.29 -12.71
N LEU A 133 7.79 17.22 -12.76
CA LEU A 133 7.33 16.65 -14.03
C LEU A 133 6.37 17.62 -14.72
N ARG A 134 6.70 18.10 -15.92
CA ARG A 134 5.91 19.07 -16.69
C ARG A 134 4.97 18.40 -17.70
N ASN A 135 5.44 17.33 -18.34
CA ASN A 135 4.68 16.60 -19.34
C ASN A 135 5.08 15.13 -19.33
N ARG A 136 4.09 14.25 -19.42
CA ARG A 136 4.22 12.82 -19.70
C ARG A 136 3.48 12.53 -20.99
N ALA A 137 4.12 11.90 -21.97
CA ALA A 137 3.43 11.45 -23.17
C ALA A 137 3.65 9.95 -23.37
N SER A 138 2.57 9.18 -23.33
CA SER A 138 2.58 7.74 -23.53
C SER A 138 1.78 7.36 -24.77
N GLN A 139 2.24 6.37 -25.52
CA GLN A 139 1.43 5.79 -26.60
C GLN A 139 0.21 5.02 -26.07
N ASP A 140 0.21 4.63 -24.79
CA ASP A 140 -0.91 3.97 -24.13
C ASP A 140 -1.95 4.97 -23.62
N SER A 141 -1.54 6.02 -22.93
CA SER A 141 -2.46 6.95 -22.23
C SER A 141 -2.52 8.36 -22.82
N GLY A 142 -1.84 8.63 -23.93
CA GLY A 142 -1.73 9.98 -24.49
C GLY A 142 -0.84 10.91 -23.63
N ALA A 143 -1.00 12.22 -23.85
CA ALA A 143 -0.21 13.24 -23.16
C ALA A 143 -0.93 13.81 -21.94
N THR A 144 -0.21 13.96 -20.83
CA THR A 144 -0.67 14.64 -19.61
C THR A 144 0.34 15.73 -19.24
N SER A 145 -0.12 16.96 -19.03
CA SER A 145 0.72 18.08 -18.58
C SER A 145 0.38 18.52 -17.17
N TYR A 146 1.36 19.12 -16.50
CA TYR A 146 1.27 19.51 -15.08
C TYR A 146 1.83 20.91 -14.86
N ASP A 147 1.18 21.68 -14.01
CA ASP A 147 1.68 22.96 -13.49
C ASP A 147 1.82 22.92 -11.98
N TYR A 148 2.83 23.62 -11.45
CA TYR A 148 3.08 23.73 -10.02
C TYR A 148 3.12 25.18 -9.58
N ASP A 149 2.80 25.42 -8.32
CA ASP A 149 3.10 26.71 -7.67
C ASP A 149 4.57 26.79 -7.22
N ALA A 150 4.96 27.93 -6.65
CA ALA A 150 6.32 28.15 -6.16
C ALA A 150 6.69 27.29 -4.92
N ALA A 151 5.71 26.67 -4.26
CA ALA A 151 5.92 25.75 -3.15
C ALA A 151 6.03 24.29 -3.62
N GLY A 152 5.85 24.02 -4.92
CA GLY A 152 5.90 22.69 -5.52
C GLY A 152 4.57 21.95 -5.49
N ASN A 153 3.47 22.60 -5.09
CA ASN A 153 2.15 21.98 -5.10
C ASN A 153 1.60 21.93 -6.53
N LEU A 154 0.99 20.81 -6.93
CA LEU A 154 0.37 20.66 -8.24
C LEU A 154 -0.84 21.59 -8.34
N THR A 155 -0.85 22.54 -9.27
CA THR A 155 -1.96 23.49 -9.45
C THR A 155 -2.87 23.15 -10.61
N SER A 156 -2.35 22.49 -11.64
CA SER A 156 -3.11 22.13 -12.85
C SER A 156 -2.62 20.80 -13.41
N ARG A 157 -3.55 19.96 -13.86
CA ARG A 157 -3.29 18.76 -14.67
C ARG A 157 -4.17 18.82 -15.91
N ILE A 158 -3.61 18.59 -17.10
CA ILE A 158 -4.38 18.47 -18.33
C ILE A 158 -4.15 17.10 -18.93
N ASP A 159 -5.21 16.31 -19.13
CA ASP A 159 -5.13 14.97 -19.71
C ASP A 159 -5.13 14.97 -21.25
N ALA A 160 -5.11 13.78 -21.85
CA ALA A 160 -5.05 13.61 -23.30
C ALA A 160 -6.38 13.92 -24.01
N GLU A 161 -7.49 14.03 -23.29
CA GLU A 161 -8.77 14.55 -23.80
C GLU A 161 -8.84 16.08 -23.71
N GLY A 162 -7.88 16.74 -23.06
CA GLY A 162 -7.90 18.17 -22.78
C GLY A 162 -8.71 18.54 -21.54
N THR A 163 -9.12 17.55 -20.73
CA THR A 163 -9.72 17.78 -19.42
C THR A 163 -8.69 18.43 -18.52
N THR A 164 -9.03 19.57 -17.96
CA THR A 164 -8.20 20.32 -17.04
C THR A 164 -8.71 20.13 -15.61
N VAL A 165 -7.84 19.65 -14.72
CA VAL A 165 -8.07 19.54 -13.28
C VAL A 165 -7.26 20.62 -12.58
N GLN A 166 -7.92 21.50 -11.84
CA GLN A 166 -7.30 22.62 -11.12
C GLN A 166 -7.37 22.40 -9.61
N TYR A 167 -6.26 22.65 -8.93
CA TYR A 167 -6.09 22.46 -7.50
C TYR A 167 -5.80 23.79 -6.81
N THR A 168 -6.36 23.98 -5.62
CA THR A 168 -5.97 25.10 -4.74
C THR A 168 -5.57 24.57 -3.37
N TYR A 169 -4.75 25.35 -2.66
CA TYR A 169 -4.19 24.97 -1.38
C TYR A 169 -4.34 26.10 -0.37
N ASP A 170 -4.37 25.75 0.92
CA ASP A 170 -4.26 26.73 1.99
C ASP A 170 -2.79 27.12 2.26
N ALA A 171 -2.57 28.04 3.21
CA ALA A 171 -1.24 28.52 3.58
C ALA A 171 -0.32 27.44 4.21
N LEU A 172 -0.85 26.26 4.52
CA LEU A 172 -0.12 25.10 5.03
C LEU A 172 0.08 24.02 3.95
N ASN A 173 -0.16 24.36 2.68
CA ASN A 173 -0.10 23.46 1.52
C ASN A 173 -1.09 22.28 1.59
N ARG A 174 -2.23 22.45 2.28
CA ARG A 174 -3.29 21.44 2.30
C ARG A 174 -4.29 21.70 1.16
N PRO A 175 -4.73 20.70 0.39
CA PRO A 175 -5.70 20.89 -0.69
C PRO A 175 -6.99 21.51 -0.17
N LEU A 176 -7.51 22.53 -0.86
CA LEU A 176 -8.79 23.19 -0.56
C LEU A 176 -9.87 22.86 -1.59
N THR A 177 -9.53 22.89 -2.89
CA THR A 177 -10.49 22.59 -3.95
C THR A 177 -9.84 21.79 -5.07
N VAL A 178 -10.62 20.91 -5.69
CA VAL A 178 -10.33 20.31 -7.00
C VAL A 178 -11.46 20.68 -7.93
N SER A 179 -11.16 21.20 -9.12
CA SER A 179 -12.18 21.62 -10.09
C SER A 179 -11.85 21.21 -11.51
N PHE A 180 -12.88 20.95 -12.32
CA PHE A 180 -12.76 20.31 -13.63
C PHE A 180 -13.22 21.24 -14.76
N SER A 181 -12.53 21.23 -15.90
CA SER A 181 -12.87 21.98 -17.12
C SER A 181 -12.63 21.15 -18.41
N PRO A 182 -13.50 21.19 -19.45
CA PRO A 182 -14.78 21.92 -19.54
C PRO A 182 -15.69 21.59 -18.35
N PRO A 183 -16.48 22.57 -17.86
CA PRO A 183 -17.04 22.50 -16.51
C PRO A 183 -17.93 21.28 -16.34
N ASP A 184 -17.42 20.30 -15.58
CA ASP A 184 -18.21 19.26 -14.95
C ASP A 184 -18.26 19.59 -13.46
N THR A 185 -19.16 20.49 -13.10
CA THR A 185 -19.31 20.91 -11.70
C THR A 185 -19.74 19.76 -10.79
N ALA A 186 -20.18 18.62 -11.34
CA ALA A 186 -20.59 17.46 -10.55
C ALA A 186 -19.40 16.83 -9.80
N GLU A 187 -18.19 16.95 -10.36
CA GLU A 187 -16.99 16.32 -9.82
C GLU A 187 -16.15 17.25 -8.95
N ASN A 188 -16.49 18.54 -8.88
CA ASN A 188 -15.73 19.51 -8.09
C ASN A 188 -15.71 19.11 -6.60
N LEU A 189 -14.52 19.09 -6.01
CA LEU A 189 -14.30 18.74 -4.62
C LEU A 189 -13.96 19.97 -3.79
N THR A 190 -14.46 20.02 -2.56
CA THR A 190 -14.03 20.98 -1.53
C THR A 190 -13.61 20.25 -0.27
N PHE A 191 -12.42 20.56 0.20
CA PHE A 191 -11.81 20.02 1.42
C PHE A 191 -11.91 21.05 2.53
N THR A 192 -12.40 20.62 3.70
CA THR A 192 -12.49 21.47 4.89
C THR A 192 -11.71 20.83 6.02
N TYR A 193 -10.93 21.64 6.74
CA TYR A 193 -10.10 21.22 7.87
C TYR A 193 -10.49 22.00 9.11
N ASP A 194 -10.05 21.49 10.27
CA ASP A 194 -10.05 22.24 11.52
C ASP A 194 -11.44 22.69 12.03
N GLU A 195 -12.52 22.12 11.50
CA GLU A 195 -13.88 22.48 11.92
C GLU A 195 -14.08 22.21 13.42
N ALA A 196 -14.50 23.24 14.15
CA ALA A 196 -14.71 23.13 15.59
C ALA A 196 -15.79 22.09 15.99
N ALA A 197 -16.72 21.80 15.06
CA ALA A 197 -17.75 20.79 15.25
C ALA A 197 -17.22 19.35 15.13
N ALA A 198 -16.07 19.15 14.47
CA ALA A 198 -15.42 17.85 14.39
C ALA A 198 -14.60 17.59 15.67
N LEU A 199 -15.03 16.61 16.46
CA LEU A 199 -14.31 16.23 17.67
C LEU A 199 -12.86 15.86 17.33
N HIS A 200 -11.91 16.50 18.03
CA HIS A 200 -10.47 16.38 17.76
C HIS A 200 -10.04 16.68 16.30
N GLY A 201 -10.82 17.47 15.55
CA GLY A 201 -10.58 17.79 14.13
C GLY A 201 -9.48 18.83 13.84
N LYS A 202 -8.93 19.52 14.86
CA LYS A 202 -7.82 20.45 14.65
C LYS A 202 -6.58 19.72 14.13
N GLY A 203 -5.98 20.27 13.08
CA GLY A 203 -4.88 19.74 12.28
C GLY A 203 -5.31 18.69 11.25
N ARG A 204 -6.61 18.41 11.08
CA ARG A 204 -7.11 17.26 10.30
C ARG A 204 -8.19 17.67 9.32
N LEU A 205 -8.37 16.87 8.27
CA LEU A 205 -9.51 16.96 7.35
C LEU A 205 -10.77 16.66 8.15
N THR A 206 -11.79 17.50 8.07
CA THR A 206 -13.04 17.33 8.85
C THR A 206 -14.23 17.07 7.95
N SER A 207 -14.20 17.58 6.73
CA SER A 207 -15.17 17.24 5.70
C SER A 207 -14.61 17.36 4.29
N LEU A 208 -15.22 16.60 3.38
CA LEU A 208 -14.95 16.58 1.96
C LEU A 208 -16.29 16.54 1.23
N THR A 209 -16.53 17.48 0.33
CA THR A 209 -17.82 17.61 -0.38
C THR A 209 -17.62 17.59 -1.89
N ASP A 210 -18.51 16.89 -2.59
CA ASP A 210 -18.70 16.93 -4.04
C ASP A 210 -20.14 17.35 -4.38
N ALA A 211 -20.57 17.26 -5.64
CA ALA A 211 -21.96 17.58 -5.99
C ALA A 211 -22.96 16.48 -5.59
N GLY A 212 -22.50 15.26 -5.31
CA GLY A 212 -23.28 14.12 -4.86
C GLY A 212 -23.52 14.09 -3.35
N GLY A 213 -22.77 14.86 -2.57
CA GLY A 213 -22.90 14.99 -1.12
C GLY A 213 -21.59 15.33 -0.42
N GLY A 214 -21.51 14.95 0.85
CA GLY A 214 -20.31 15.18 1.66
C GLY A 214 -20.01 14.01 2.58
N ILE A 215 -18.72 13.82 2.85
CA ILE A 215 -18.19 12.92 3.88
C ILE A 215 -17.62 13.79 4.99
N SER A 216 -17.82 13.40 6.24
CA SER A 216 -17.27 14.10 7.39
C SER A 216 -16.74 13.11 8.43
N TRP A 217 -15.72 13.55 9.17
CA TRP A 217 -14.99 12.71 10.12
C TRP A 217 -14.95 13.31 11.51
N GLN A 218 -14.94 12.42 12.50
CA GLN A 218 -14.62 12.74 13.89
C GLN A 218 -13.49 11.86 14.37
N TYR A 219 -12.67 12.39 15.26
CA TYR A 219 -11.44 11.74 15.70
C TYR A 219 -11.43 11.52 17.22
N ASN A 220 -10.59 10.59 17.69
CA ASN A 220 -10.22 10.51 19.10
C ASN A 220 -8.97 11.36 19.40
N ALA A 221 -8.56 11.42 20.67
CA ALA A 221 -7.39 12.19 21.10
C ALA A 221 -6.06 11.71 20.50
N LEU A 222 -5.98 10.44 20.05
CA LEU A 222 -4.83 9.87 19.35
C LEU A 222 -4.87 10.17 17.84
N GLY A 223 -5.98 10.70 17.33
CA GLY A 223 -6.13 11.10 15.94
C GLY A 223 -6.74 10.04 15.03
N ASN A 224 -7.24 8.92 15.57
CA ASN A 224 -7.93 7.92 14.76
C ASN A 224 -9.37 8.35 14.47
N VAL A 225 -9.87 8.01 13.29
CA VAL A 225 -11.27 8.22 12.93
C VAL A 225 -12.16 7.35 13.81
N THR A 226 -13.07 7.99 14.55
CA THR A 226 -14.09 7.32 15.39
C THR A 226 -15.46 7.30 14.73
N ARG A 227 -15.71 8.20 13.78
CA ARG A 227 -16.94 8.27 13.02
C ARG A 227 -16.68 8.84 11.64
N GLU A 228 -17.19 8.15 10.63
CA GLU A 228 -17.41 8.69 9.29
C GLU A 228 -18.91 8.89 9.10
N SER A 229 -19.33 10.02 8.55
CA SER A 229 -20.73 10.29 8.20
C SER A 229 -20.84 10.73 6.76
N ARG A 230 -21.83 10.21 6.04
CA ARG A 230 -22.09 10.55 4.63
C ARG A 230 -23.57 10.62 4.32
N THR A 231 -23.93 11.35 3.27
CA THR A 231 -25.30 11.37 2.73
C THR A 231 -25.29 10.91 1.28
N THR A 232 -26.14 9.97 0.92
CA THR A 232 -26.32 9.48 -0.46
C THR A 232 -27.80 9.44 -0.77
N ASP A 233 -28.22 10.09 -1.86
CA ASP A 233 -29.63 10.26 -2.26
C ASP A 233 -30.55 10.75 -1.10
N GLY A 234 -30.01 11.65 -0.26
CA GLY A 234 -30.73 12.24 0.88
C GLY A 234 -30.79 11.35 2.14
N ILE A 235 -30.17 10.16 2.12
CA ILE A 235 -30.13 9.24 3.25
C ILE A 235 -28.78 9.38 3.95
N ALA A 236 -28.81 9.60 5.27
CA ALA A 236 -27.62 9.72 6.10
C ALA A 236 -27.14 8.34 6.59
N TYR A 237 -25.87 8.06 6.38
CA TYR A 237 -25.18 6.84 6.80
C TYR A 237 -24.02 7.20 7.74
N GLN A 238 -23.73 6.31 8.68
CA GLN A 238 -22.63 6.48 9.62
C GLN A 238 -21.88 5.16 9.82
N THR A 239 -20.56 5.23 9.79
CA THR A 239 -19.69 4.13 10.23
C THR A 239 -18.97 4.58 11.49
N VAL A 240 -19.03 3.78 12.56
CA VAL A 240 -18.45 4.12 13.87
C VAL A 240 -17.37 3.11 14.23
N TYR A 241 -16.21 3.60 14.68
CA TYR A 241 -15.04 2.78 15.00
C TYR A 241 -14.69 2.87 16.48
N ALA A 242 -14.41 1.72 17.08
CA ALA A 242 -13.94 1.58 18.45
C ALA A 242 -12.50 1.08 18.48
N TYR A 243 -11.69 1.65 19.37
CA TYR A 243 -10.26 1.34 19.52
C TYR A 243 -9.95 0.96 20.97
N ASN A 244 -8.99 0.08 21.16
CA ASN A 244 -8.39 -0.16 22.48
C ASN A 244 -7.26 0.86 22.78
N ASP A 245 -6.69 0.76 23.99
CA ASP A 245 -5.59 1.63 24.44
C ASP A 245 -4.27 1.41 23.67
N ARG A 246 -4.20 0.36 22.84
CA ARG A 246 -3.06 0.06 21.95
C ARG A 246 -3.26 0.60 20.53
N ASN A 247 -4.30 1.39 20.30
CA ASN A 247 -4.64 1.95 19.00
C ASN A 247 -5.14 0.92 17.97
N GLU A 248 -5.64 -0.24 18.42
CA GLU A 248 -6.13 -1.30 17.54
C GLU A 248 -7.66 -1.25 17.47
N ILE A 249 -8.24 -1.43 16.28
CA ILE A 249 -9.70 -1.53 16.10
C ILE A 249 -10.22 -2.76 16.87
N THR A 250 -11.24 -2.52 17.69
CA THR A 250 -11.99 -3.51 18.48
C THR A 250 -13.46 -3.63 18.07
N GLY A 251 -13.97 -2.67 17.28
CA GLY A 251 -15.31 -2.79 16.74
C GLY A 251 -15.60 -1.77 15.65
N ILE A 252 -16.51 -2.15 14.76
CA ILE A 252 -17.05 -1.32 13.70
C ILE A 252 -18.57 -1.46 13.73
N THR A 253 -19.29 -0.34 13.86
CA THR A 253 -20.72 -0.30 13.59
C THR A 253 -20.89 0.14 12.14
N TYR A 254 -21.44 -0.74 11.32
CA TYR A 254 -21.66 -0.48 9.89
C TYR A 254 -22.81 0.51 9.68
N PRO A 255 -22.90 1.13 8.49
CA PRO A 255 -24.03 2.00 8.11
C PRO A 255 -25.42 1.38 8.27
N THR A 256 -25.48 0.05 8.25
CA THR A 256 -26.69 -0.76 8.40
C THR A 256 -27.10 -0.97 9.85
N GLY A 257 -26.27 -0.53 10.81
CA GLY A 257 -26.42 -0.79 12.24
C GLY A 257 -25.82 -2.11 12.71
N THR A 258 -25.35 -2.97 11.80
CA THR A 258 -24.65 -4.22 12.16
C THR A 258 -23.40 -3.90 12.98
N GLN A 259 -23.25 -4.57 14.12
CA GLN A 259 -22.10 -4.41 15.01
C GLN A 259 -21.10 -5.55 14.78
N VAL A 260 -19.95 -5.22 14.22
CA VAL A 260 -18.82 -6.14 14.08
C VAL A 260 -17.85 -5.90 15.22
N THR A 261 -17.69 -6.86 16.12
CA THR A 261 -16.73 -6.81 17.23
C THR A 261 -15.51 -7.64 16.89
N VAL A 262 -14.32 -7.05 17.02
CA VAL A 262 -13.03 -7.71 16.82
C VAL A 262 -12.43 -8.05 18.16
N GLN A 263 -12.41 -9.33 18.49
CA GLN A 263 -11.76 -9.85 19.70
C GLN A 263 -10.28 -10.05 19.41
N ARG A 264 -9.41 -9.79 20.40
CA ARG A 264 -7.95 -9.89 20.24
C ARG A 264 -7.29 -10.61 21.39
N TYR A 265 -6.19 -11.30 21.10
CA TYR A 265 -5.26 -11.80 22.10
C TYR A 265 -4.39 -10.67 22.65
N ASP A 266 -3.66 -10.95 23.73
CA ASP A 266 -2.79 -9.96 24.37
C ASP A 266 -1.63 -9.51 23.48
N ASN A 267 -1.22 -10.30 22.50
CA ASN A 267 -0.22 -9.91 21.50
C ASN A 267 -0.77 -8.96 20.40
N GLY A 268 -2.10 -8.79 20.33
CA GLY A 268 -2.82 -7.94 19.37
C GLY A 268 -3.42 -8.69 18.18
N ASP A 269 -3.15 -9.99 18.01
CA ASP A 269 -3.76 -10.80 16.97
C ASP A 269 -5.25 -10.98 17.20
N ILE A 270 -6.01 -11.24 16.12
CA ILE A 270 -7.45 -11.45 16.22
C ILE A 270 -7.69 -12.82 16.89
N SER A 271 -8.60 -12.88 17.87
CA SER A 271 -8.99 -14.13 18.53
C SER A 271 -10.40 -14.59 18.16
N GLY A 272 -11.20 -13.69 17.57
CA GLY A 272 -12.53 -13.98 17.06
C GLY A 272 -13.22 -12.74 16.51
N ILE A 273 -14.27 -12.96 15.74
CA ILE A 273 -15.17 -11.92 15.24
C ILE A 273 -16.58 -12.22 15.72
N LEU A 274 -17.27 -11.21 16.25
CA LEU A 274 -18.70 -11.29 16.56
C LEU A 274 -19.50 -10.38 15.63
N ILE A 275 -20.68 -10.84 15.21
CA ILE A 275 -21.67 -10.09 14.44
C ILE A 275 -22.91 -9.95 15.32
N ASP A 276 -23.25 -8.73 15.71
CA ASP A 276 -24.33 -8.41 16.66
C ASP A 276 -24.26 -9.25 17.95
N GLY A 277 -23.04 -9.47 18.45
CA GLY A 277 -22.75 -10.28 19.63
C GLY A 277 -22.82 -11.79 19.43
N GLN A 278 -23.12 -12.28 18.22
CA GLN A 278 -23.04 -13.71 17.88
C GLN A 278 -21.68 -14.05 17.28
N THR A 279 -21.11 -15.20 17.62
CA THR A 279 -19.83 -15.64 17.05
C THR A 279 -19.94 -15.86 15.55
N ALA A 280 -19.05 -15.20 14.80
CA ALA A 280 -18.82 -15.48 13.38
C ALA A 280 -17.54 -16.30 13.17
N THR A 281 -16.46 -15.94 13.88
CA THR A 281 -15.23 -16.74 13.93
C THR A 281 -14.70 -16.80 15.37
N GLN A 282 -14.08 -17.92 15.74
CA GLN A 282 -13.46 -18.13 17.06
C GLN A 282 -12.29 -19.12 16.98
N ASN A 283 -11.57 -19.28 18.09
CA ASN A 283 -10.47 -20.24 18.25
C ASN A 283 -9.38 -20.06 17.18
N LEU A 284 -9.00 -18.82 16.88
CA LEU A 284 -7.94 -18.54 15.93
C LEU A 284 -6.59 -18.96 16.50
N SER A 285 -5.75 -19.62 15.71
CA SER A 285 -4.33 -19.80 16.02
C SER A 285 -3.45 -19.25 14.90
N TYR A 286 -2.19 -19.01 15.23
CA TYR A 286 -1.20 -18.39 14.35
C TYR A 286 0.10 -19.16 14.41
N LEU A 287 0.84 -19.17 13.30
CA LEU A 287 2.24 -19.56 13.32
C LEU A 287 3.08 -18.49 14.06
N PRO A 288 4.25 -18.87 14.61
CA PRO A 288 5.18 -17.95 15.28
C PRO A 288 5.50 -16.71 14.44
N PHE A 289 5.04 -15.53 14.89
CA PHE A 289 5.18 -14.26 14.14
C PHE A 289 4.74 -14.39 12.67
N GLY A 290 3.72 -15.22 12.43
CA GLY A 290 3.36 -15.70 11.11
C GLY A 290 1.86 -15.59 10.83
N PRO A 291 1.40 -16.22 9.74
CA PRO A 291 0.01 -16.16 9.33
C PRO A 291 -0.91 -17.00 10.22
N GLU A 292 -2.21 -16.79 10.03
CA GLU A 292 -3.29 -17.55 10.67
C GLU A 292 -3.28 -19.01 10.23
N GLU A 293 -3.20 -19.92 11.20
CA GLU A 293 -3.09 -21.37 10.99
C GLU A 293 -4.45 -22.06 10.98
N ASN A 294 -5.37 -21.66 11.85
CA ASN A 294 -6.74 -22.16 11.80
C ASN A 294 -7.71 -21.19 12.48
N PHE A 295 -8.99 -21.42 12.20
CA PHE A 295 -10.10 -20.80 12.89
C PHE A 295 -11.38 -21.61 12.71
N VAL A 296 -12.40 -21.31 13.52
CA VAL A 296 -13.69 -22.01 13.51
C VAL A 296 -14.81 -21.02 13.20
N PHE A 297 -15.62 -21.33 12.18
CA PHE A 297 -16.83 -20.58 11.87
C PHE A 297 -17.95 -20.84 12.86
N GLY A 298 -18.71 -19.79 13.15
CA GLY A 298 -19.88 -19.84 14.01
C GLY A 298 -19.60 -20.47 15.37
N ASN A 299 -20.61 -21.10 15.96
CA ASN A 299 -20.47 -21.84 17.22
C ASN A 299 -20.04 -23.30 16.96
N ASN A 300 -18.82 -23.50 16.48
CA ASN A 300 -18.27 -24.81 16.07
C ASN A 300 -18.94 -25.43 14.85
N LEU A 301 -19.30 -24.60 13.87
CA LEU A 301 -19.93 -25.06 12.64
C LEU A 301 -18.94 -25.82 11.74
N LEU A 302 -17.82 -25.16 11.44
CA LEU A 302 -16.86 -25.63 10.45
C LEU A 302 -15.48 -25.08 10.78
N THR A 303 -14.47 -25.93 10.78
CA THR A 303 -13.06 -25.53 10.98
C THR A 303 -12.42 -25.27 9.63
N VAL A 304 -11.67 -24.17 9.52
CA VAL A 304 -10.77 -23.89 8.41
C VAL A 304 -9.34 -24.05 8.91
N ASP A 305 -8.65 -25.05 8.40
CA ASP A 305 -7.25 -25.35 8.69
C ASP A 305 -6.38 -24.95 7.50
N ARG A 306 -5.31 -24.21 7.78
CA ARG A 306 -4.28 -23.81 6.82
C ARG A 306 -2.97 -24.46 7.23
N SER A 307 -2.50 -25.39 6.42
CA SER A 307 -1.18 -25.98 6.58
C SER A 307 -0.15 -25.18 5.80
N TYR A 308 1.06 -25.12 6.32
CA TYR A 308 2.18 -24.40 5.73
C TYR A 308 3.37 -25.32 5.49
N ALA A 309 4.13 -25.07 4.43
CA ALA A 309 5.30 -25.87 4.06
C ALA A 309 6.60 -25.07 3.97
N ASP A 310 7.70 -25.83 3.85
CA ASP A 310 9.03 -25.42 3.42
C ASP A 310 9.71 -24.35 4.28
N GLY A 311 9.27 -24.18 5.52
CA GLY A 311 9.83 -23.18 6.43
C GLY A 311 9.71 -21.74 5.92
N TYR A 312 8.80 -21.46 4.97
CA TYR A 312 8.64 -20.15 4.36
C TYR A 312 7.23 -19.57 4.55
N PHE A 313 6.39 -20.20 5.38
CA PHE A 313 4.98 -19.83 5.54
C PHE A 313 4.20 -19.81 4.21
N ARG A 314 4.57 -20.69 3.26
CA ARG A 314 3.76 -20.96 2.05
C ARG A 314 2.63 -21.91 2.38
N ILE A 315 1.40 -21.60 1.96
CA ILE A 315 0.21 -22.44 2.23
C ILE A 315 0.32 -23.74 1.44
N SER A 316 0.50 -24.88 2.11
CA SER A 316 0.52 -26.18 1.44
C SER A 316 -0.86 -26.83 1.34
N ARG A 317 -1.80 -26.44 2.21
CA ARG A 317 -3.16 -26.98 2.20
C ARG A 317 -4.14 -26.02 2.85
N ILE A 318 -5.33 -25.91 2.27
CA ILE A 318 -6.51 -25.31 2.91
C ILE A 318 -7.58 -26.40 3.03
N ASN A 319 -7.93 -26.77 4.25
CA ASN A 319 -9.00 -27.72 4.53
C ASN A 319 -10.13 -27.05 5.29
N ALA A 320 -11.31 -27.05 4.72
CA ALA A 320 -12.51 -26.47 5.29
C ALA A 320 -13.67 -27.49 5.29
N GLN A 321 -13.37 -28.79 5.41
CA GLN A 321 -14.30 -29.94 5.29
C GLN A 321 -15.01 -30.08 3.92
N VAL A 322 -15.69 -29.04 3.44
CA VAL A 322 -16.36 -28.95 2.13
C VAL A 322 -15.43 -28.50 0.99
N LEU A 323 -14.21 -28.11 1.34
CA LEU A 323 -13.12 -27.73 0.45
C LEU A 323 -11.82 -28.33 0.99
N ASP A 324 -11.00 -28.88 0.10
CA ASP A 324 -9.69 -29.44 0.43
C ASP A 324 -8.71 -29.18 -0.71
N TYR A 325 -8.03 -28.04 -0.66
CA TYR A 325 -7.07 -27.62 -1.68
C TYR A 325 -5.66 -27.91 -1.20
N GLN A 326 -4.85 -28.56 -2.04
CA GLN A 326 -3.45 -28.85 -1.78
C GLN A 326 -2.57 -28.18 -2.83
N TYR A 327 -1.49 -27.55 -2.38
CA TYR A 327 -0.68 -26.67 -3.22
C TYR A 327 0.70 -27.28 -3.41
N GLU A 328 1.14 -27.30 -4.67
CA GLU A 328 2.56 -27.46 -5.01
C GLU A 328 3.11 -26.15 -5.54
N TYR A 329 4.40 -25.94 -5.31
CA TYR A 329 5.10 -24.72 -5.68
C TYR A 329 6.30 -25.01 -6.57
N TYR A 330 6.62 -24.05 -7.42
CA TYR A 330 7.93 -23.94 -8.05
C TYR A 330 8.97 -23.43 -7.03
N ALA A 331 10.25 -23.46 -7.40
CA ALA A 331 11.34 -23.04 -6.52
C ALA A 331 11.28 -21.53 -6.17
N ASP A 332 10.77 -20.69 -7.07
CA ASP A 332 10.47 -19.28 -6.79
C ASP A 332 9.24 -19.09 -5.88
N GLY A 333 8.57 -20.19 -5.55
CA GLY A 333 7.39 -20.29 -4.71
C GLY A 333 6.08 -20.03 -5.44
N SER A 334 6.09 -19.78 -6.74
CA SER A 334 4.86 -19.60 -7.51
C SER A 334 4.07 -20.91 -7.54
N VAL A 335 2.74 -20.82 -7.49
CA VAL A 335 1.84 -21.98 -7.49
C VAL A 335 2.04 -22.74 -8.79
N LYS A 336 2.46 -24.00 -8.65
CA LYS A 336 2.67 -24.94 -9.73
C LYS A 336 1.41 -25.73 -10.04
N SER A 337 0.71 -26.19 -9.01
CA SER A 337 -0.57 -26.89 -9.12
C SER A 337 -1.40 -26.73 -7.85
N ILE A 338 -2.72 -26.88 -8.02
CA ILE A 338 -3.66 -26.92 -6.91
C ILE A 338 -4.53 -28.16 -7.11
N ASP A 339 -4.37 -29.14 -6.23
CA ASP A 339 -5.21 -30.34 -6.22
C ASP A 339 -6.50 -30.08 -5.43
N GLY A 340 -7.60 -30.72 -5.84
CA GLY A 340 -8.90 -30.62 -5.17
C GLY A 340 -9.74 -29.42 -5.61
N ILE A 341 -9.25 -28.59 -6.55
CA ILE A 341 -10.03 -27.50 -7.14
C ILE A 341 -11.30 -28.00 -7.81
N THR A 342 -12.32 -27.15 -7.82
CA THR A 342 -13.46 -27.41 -8.69
C THR A 342 -13.11 -26.98 -10.11
N GLU A 343 -12.98 -27.97 -11.00
CA GLU A 343 -12.60 -27.72 -12.39
C GLU A 343 -13.68 -26.93 -13.14
N PRO A 344 -13.35 -25.81 -13.78
CA PRO A 344 -14.28 -25.11 -14.66
C PRO A 344 -14.49 -25.90 -15.95
N GLU A 345 -15.68 -25.75 -16.55
CA GLU A 345 -15.90 -26.19 -17.92
C GLU A 345 -15.08 -25.32 -18.89
N ILE A 346 -14.09 -25.94 -19.55
CA ILE A 346 -13.24 -25.25 -20.53
C ILE A 346 -13.67 -25.57 -21.96
N THR A 347 -14.01 -24.54 -22.73
CA THR A 347 -14.10 -24.66 -24.19
C THR A 347 -12.69 -24.69 -24.75
N ARG A 348 -12.24 -25.84 -25.26
CA ARG A 348 -10.92 -25.94 -25.88
C ARG A 348 -10.87 -25.14 -27.18
N GLY A 349 -9.99 -24.16 -27.23
CA GLY A 349 -9.62 -23.42 -28.44
C GLY A 349 -8.71 -22.24 -28.10
N ARG A 350 -8.09 -21.66 -29.13
CA ARG A 350 -7.16 -20.54 -28.96
C ARG A 350 -7.95 -19.23 -29.00
N THR A 351 -7.81 -18.42 -27.97
CA THR A 351 -8.15 -16.99 -28.03
C THR A 351 -6.93 -16.23 -28.52
N GLU A 352 -7.08 -15.41 -29.56
CA GLU A 352 -6.00 -14.57 -30.09
C GLU A 352 -6.26 -13.11 -29.74
N TYR A 353 -5.34 -12.51 -28.98
CA TYR A 353 -5.33 -11.08 -28.68
C TYR A 353 -4.46 -10.37 -29.70
N VAL A 354 -4.95 -9.26 -30.23
CA VAL A 354 -4.15 -8.43 -31.13
C VAL A 354 -4.06 -7.01 -30.57
N THR A 355 -2.84 -6.60 -30.30
CA THR A 355 -2.41 -5.21 -30.15
C THR A 355 -1.73 -4.77 -31.46
N VAL A 356 -1.67 -3.47 -31.72
CA VAL A 356 -0.99 -2.93 -32.91
C VAL A 356 0.37 -2.39 -32.48
N ASN A 357 1.40 -2.62 -33.30
CA ASN A 357 2.77 -2.18 -33.03
C ASN A 357 2.82 -0.72 -32.55
N GLY A 358 3.31 -0.52 -31.33
CA GLY A 358 3.52 0.79 -30.72
C GLY A 358 2.48 1.19 -29.66
N ASN A 359 1.63 0.28 -29.17
CA ASN A 359 0.95 0.43 -27.87
C ASN A 359 0.43 -0.91 -27.32
N ASN A 360 0.04 -0.88 -26.05
CA ASN A 360 -0.57 -1.98 -25.33
C ASN A 360 -2.10 -1.99 -25.43
N ARG A 361 -2.74 -1.15 -26.24
CA ARG A 361 -4.21 -1.09 -26.33
C ARG A 361 -4.76 -2.33 -27.03
N LEU A 362 -5.76 -2.99 -26.43
CA LEU A 362 -6.35 -4.21 -27.01
C LEU A 362 -7.22 -3.84 -28.21
N ASN A 363 -6.87 -4.24 -29.44
CA ASN A 363 -7.65 -3.82 -30.61
C ASN A 363 -8.79 -4.78 -30.94
N TYR A 364 -8.52 -6.08 -30.93
CA TYR A 364 -9.56 -7.10 -31.07
C TYR A 364 -9.13 -8.42 -30.43
N VAL A 365 -10.14 -9.23 -30.14
CA VAL A 365 -10.00 -10.60 -29.67
C VAL A 365 -10.74 -11.53 -30.63
N THR A 366 -10.05 -12.55 -31.12
CA THR A 366 -10.67 -13.67 -31.84
C THR A 366 -10.88 -14.81 -30.87
N ARG A 367 -12.14 -15.22 -30.69
CA ARG A 367 -12.54 -16.29 -29.78
C ARG A 367 -12.39 -17.68 -30.45
N PRO A 368 -12.40 -18.78 -29.66
CA PRO A 368 -12.37 -20.15 -30.18
C PRO A 368 -13.41 -20.48 -31.26
N ASP A 369 -14.57 -19.80 -31.22
CA ASP A 369 -15.65 -19.95 -32.21
C ASP A 369 -15.46 -19.08 -33.46
N SER A 370 -14.28 -18.46 -33.63
CA SER A 370 -13.93 -17.50 -34.68
C SER A 370 -14.71 -16.19 -34.64
N SER A 371 -15.49 -15.92 -33.59
CA SER A 371 -16.11 -14.61 -33.39
C SER A 371 -15.04 -13.57 -33.02
N VAL A 372 -15.22 -12.34 -33.52
CA VAL A 372 -14.30 -11.23 -33.28
C VAL A 372 -15.01 -10.18 -32.43
N ARG A 373 -14.38 -9.79 -31.32
CA ARG A 373 -14.77 -8.65 -30.48
C ARG A 373 -13.76 -7.53 -30.71
N SER A 374 -14.21 -6.37 -31.20
CA SER A 374 -13.36 -5.22 -31.53
C SER A 374 -13.52 -4.10 -30.52
N TYR A 375 -12.44 -3.42 -30.18
CA TYR A 375 -12.42 -2.39 -29.15
C TYR A 375 -12.06 -1.03 -29.74
N VAL A 376 -12.71 0.01 -29.23
CA VAL A 376 -12.50 1.42 -29.58
C VAL A 376 -11.98 2.16 -28.35
N HIS A 377 -11.01 3.03 -28.55
CA HIS A 377 -10.39 3.80 -27.47
C HIS A 377 -10.48 5.29 -27.74
N ASP A 378 -10.41 6.09 -26.68
CA ASP A 378 -10.18 7.53 -26.77
C ASP A 378 -8.68 7.89 -26.78
N ASN A 379 -8.36 9.18 -26.70
CA ASN A 379 -6.98 9.66 -26.71
C ASN A 379 -6.23 9.28 -25.42
N SER A 380 -6.95 9.21 -24.30
CA SER A 380 -6.46 8.73 -23.00
C SER A 380 -6.33 7.21 -22.93
N GLY A 381 -6.70 6.47 -23.98
CA GLY A 381 -6.52 5.02 -24.07
C GLY A 381 -7.57 4.21 -23.32
N ARG A 382 -8.67 4.83 -22.87
CA ARG A 382 -9.80 4.15 -22.23
C ARG A 382 -10.65 3.48 -23.29
N ILE A 383 -11.12 2.26 -23.03
CA ILE A 383 -12.05 1.56 -23.93
C ILE A 383 -13.41 2.26 -23.89
N THR A 384 -13.82 2.89 -24.99
CA THR A 384 -15.14 3.55 -25.15
C THR A 384 -16.17 2.65 -25.82
N SER A 385 -15.75 1.57 -26.48
CA SER A 385 -16.62 0.49 -26.90
C SER A 385 -15.86 -0.82 -27.02
N ASP A 386 -16.52 -1.94 -26.73
CA ASP A 386 -15.98 -3.30 -26.92
C ASP A 386 -16.71 -4.09 -28.01
N GLY A 387 -17.47 -3.38 -28.86
CA GLY A 387 -18.30 -3.97 -29.91
C GLY A 387 -19.67 -4.48 -29.45
N ILE A 388 -19.91 -4.56 -28.14
CA ILE A 388 -21.20 -4.94 -27.54
C ILE A 388 -21.79 -3.74 -26.79
N TYR A 389 -20.98 -3.10 -25.97
CA TYR A 389 -21.32 -1.98 -25.11
C TYR A 389 -20.54 -0.73 -25.51
N THR A 390 -21.11 0.41 -25.16
CA THR A 390 -20.47 1.73 -25.18
C THR A 390 -20.28 2.20 -23.75
N TYR A 391 -19.11 2.75 -23.46
CA TYR A 391 -18.66 3.17 -22.13
C TYR A 391 -18.46 4.68 -22.09
N SER A 392 -19.02 5.35 -21.08
CA SER A 392 -18.79 6.77 -20.82
C SER A 392 -18.03 6.96 -19.50
N TYR A 393 -17.02 7.81 -19.51
CA TYR A 393 -16.16 8.11 -18.37
C TYR A 393 -16.34 9.57 -17.92
N ASN A 394 -16.10 9.83 -16.64
CA ASN A 394 -16.00 11.19 -16.12
C ASN A 394 -14.58 11.77 -16.27
N PRO A 395 -14.37 13.06 -15.96
CA PRO A 395 -13.06 13.73 -15.93
C PRO A 395 -11.95 13.08 -15.09
N LEU A 396 -12.28 12.10 -14.25
CA LEU A 396 -11.34 11.35 -13.41
C LEU A 396 -11.13 9.92 -13.93
N ASP A 397 -11.45 9.65 -15.19
CA ASP A 397 -11.30 8.34 -15.86
C ASP A 397 -12.16 7.22 -15.26
N ARG A 398 -13.18 7.55 -14.46
CA ARG A 398 -14.07 6.56 -13.83
C ARG A 398 -15.27 6.30 -14.75
N LEU A 399 -15.60 5.03 -14.96
CA LEU A 399 -16.75 4.62 -15.77
C LEU A 399 -18.06 5.06 -15.11
N ILE A 400 -18.85 5.92 -15.74
CA ILE A 400 -20.11 6.44 -15.17
C ILE A 400 -21.36 5.88 -15.85
N LYS A 401 -21.25 5.36 -17.08
CA LYS A 401 -22.40 4.84 -17.82
C LYS A 401 -22.02 3.76 -18.81
N VAL A 402 -22.87 2.75 -18.93
CA VAL A 402 -22.78 1.68 -19.93
C VAL A 402 -24.07 1.61 -20.75
N GLU A 403 -23.93 1.57 -22.07
CA GLU A 403 -25.04 1.52 -23.01
C GLU A 403 -24.92 0.33 -23.95
N GLN A 404 -26.05 -0.29 -24.29
CA GLN A 404 -26.15 -1.27 -25.37
C GLN A 404 -27.07 -0.72 -26.45
N GLY A 405 -26.47 -0.29 -27.56
CA GLY A 405 -27.19 0.51 -28.56
C GLY A 405 -27.69 1.81 -27.94
N ALA A 406 -29.00 2.06 -28.01
CA ALA A 406 -29.64 3.25 -27.43
C ALA A 406 -30.15 3.07 -25.99
N THR A 407 -29.92 1.91 -25.37
CA THR A 407 -30.42 1.59 -24.03
C THR A 407 -29.33 1.78 -22.99
N THR A 408 -29.57 2.64 -22.00
CA THR A 408 -28.72 2.72 -20.80
C THR A 408 -28.93 1.48 -19.94
N LEU A 409 -27.89 0.67 -19.79
CA LEU A 409 -27.91 -0.54 -18.98
C LEU A 409 -27.58 -0.25 -17.52
N ALA A 410 -26.52 0.55 -17.30
CA ALA A 410 -26.05 0.90 -15.98
C ALA A 410 -25.50 2.32 -15.90
N GLU A 411 -25.70 2.94 -14.76
CA GLU A 411 -25.09 4.20 -14.35
C GLU A 411 -24.40 4.03 -12.99
N TYR A 412 -23.27 4.70 -12.81
CA TYR A 412 -22.44 4.59 -11.60
C TYR A 412 -22.09 5.98 -11.07
N ALA A 413 -22.02 6.11 -9.74
CA ALA A 413 -21.47 7.29 -9.09
C ALA A 413 -20.46 6.90 -8.01
N TYR A 414 -19.51 7.80 -7.78
CA TYR A 414 -18.33 7.57 -6.97
C TYR A 414 -18.22 8.62 -5.88
N ASP A 415 -17.56 8.26 -4.78
CA ASP A 415 -17.15 9.26 -3.81
C ASP A 415 -15.83 9.93 -4.23
N PRO A 416 -15.40 10.97 -3.49
CA PRO A 416 -14.16 11.68 -3.77
C PRO A 416 -12.88 10.82 -3.68
N PHE A 417 -12.95 9.61 -3.10
CA PHE A 417 -11.83 8.65 -3.06
C PHE A 417 -11.88 7.65 -4.23
N GLY A 418 -12.76 7.86 -5.20
CA GLY A 418 -12.92 6.97 -6.35
C GLY A 418 -13.68 5.67 -6.04
N ARG A 419 -14.24 5.50 -4.83
CA ARG A 419 -15.01 4.31 -4.48
C ARG A 419 -16.43 4.45 -5.02
N ARG A 420 -16.93 3.42 -5.71
CA ARG A 420 -18.30 3.42 -6.27
C ARG A 420 -19.30 3.40 -5.14
N VAL A 421 -20.05 4.48 -4.94
CA VAL A 421 -21.06 4.58 -3.86
C VAL A 421 -22.48 4.34 -4.36
N LYS A 422 -22.71 4.37 -5.67
CA LYS A 422 -24.02 4.14 -6.26
C LYS A 422 -23.91 3.41 -7.58
N LYS A 423 -24.86 2.51 -7.81
CA LYS A 423 -25.11 1.85 -9.10
C LYS A 423 -26.60 1.80 -9.38
N THR A 424 -26.99 2.16 -10.59
CA THR A 424 -28.36 2.01 -11.08
C THR A 424 -28.38 1.09 -12.29
N VAL A 425 -29.08 -0.06 -12.19
CA VAL A 425 -29.25 -1.01 -13.31
C VAL A 425 -30.72 -1.16 -13.61
N SER A 426 -31.15 -0.86 -14.84
CA SER A 426 -32.56 -0.94 -15.26
C SER A 426 -33.54 -0.27 -14.27
N GLY A 427 -33.15 0.89 -13.71
CA GLY A 427 -33.94 1.66 -12.74
C GLY A 427 -33.83 1.20 -11.28
N THR A 428 -33.14 0.10 -10.99
CA THR A 428 -32.89 -0.36 -9.61
C THR A 428 -31.58 0.21 -9.09
N THR A 429 -31.64 0.98 -8.00
CA THR A 429 -30.46 1.61 -7.38
C THR A 429 -29.94 0.81 -6.20
N THR A 430 -28.62 0.62 -6.14
CA THR A 430 -27.87 0.07 -5.00
C THR A 430 -26.84 1.10 -4.55
N HIS A 431 -26.75 1.34 -3.25
CA HIS A 431 -25.69 2.10 -2.60
C HIS A 431 -24.66 1.18 -1.98
N PHE A 432 -23.40 1.58 -2.02
CA PHE A 432 -22.25 0.82 -1.52
C PHE A 432 -21.54 1.61 -0.42
N HIS A 433 -21.13 0.88 0.61
CA HIS A 433 -20.54 1.44 1.81
C HIS A 433 -19.19 0.81 2.09
N TYR A 434 -18.21 1.63 2.47
CA TYR A 434 -16.83 1.21 2.64
C TYR A 434 -16.31 1.55 4.04
N ASP A 435 -15.33 0.79 4.51
CA ASP A 435 -14.58 1.13 5.73
C ASP A 435 -13.37 2.05 5.43
N LEU A 436 -12.59 2.36 6.48
CA LEU A 436 -11.38 3.18 6.36
C LEU A 436 -10.31 2.54 5.46
N GLN A 437 -10.31 1.22 5.31
CA GLN A 437 -9.40 0.52 4.41
C GLN A 437 -9.93 0.44 2.98
N GLY A 438 -11.08 1.06 2.68
CA GLY A 438 -11.71 1.01 1.37
C GLY A 438 -12.36 -0.32 1.02
N ARG A 439 -12.56 -1.23 1.99
CA ARG A 439 -13.23 -2.51 1.75
C ARG A 439 -14.74 -2.30 1.70
N LEU A 440 -15.43 -2.94 0.76
CA LEU A 440 -16.90 -2.93 0.70
C LEU A 440 -17.46 -3.65 1.93
N ILE A 441 -18.16 -2.92 2.81
CA ILE A 441 -18.71 -3.44 4.08
C ILE A 441 -20.23 -3.59 4.07
N ALA A 442 -20.96 -2.87 3.21
CA ALA A 442 -22.41 -3.04 3.10
C ALA A 442 -22.99 -2.58 1.77
N GLU A 443 -24.17 -3.10 1.45
CA GLU A 443 -25.04 -2.60 0.38
C GLU A 443 -26.43 -2.29 0.93
N THR A 444 -27.00 -1.19 0.45
CA THR A 444 -28.38 -0.79 0.70
C THR A 444 -29.08 -0.45 -0.61
N ALA A 445 -30.40 -0.60 -0.69
CA ALA A 445 -31.18 -0.14 -1.83
C ALA A 445 -31.19 1.41 -1.89
N GLY A 446 -31.66 1.95 -3.01
CA GLY A 446 -31.80 3.40 -3.22
C GLY A 446 -32.67 4.11 -2.18
N ASP A 447 -33.61 3.39 -1.55
CA ASP A 447 -34.46 3.90 -0.47
C ASP A 447 -33.87 3.70 0.94
N GLY A 448 -32.65 3.17 1.04
CA GLY A 448 -31.94 2.90 2.29
C GLY A 448 -32.24 1.54 2.91
N THR A 449 -33.10 0.72 2.31
CA THR A 449 -33.34 -0.65 2.78
C THR A 449 -32.04 -1.44 2.77
N VAL A 450 -31.69 -2.06 3.89
CA VAL A 450 -30.45 -2.86 4.00
C VAL A 450 -30.57 -4.14 3.18
N LEU A 451 -29.54 -4.43 2.39
CA LEU A 451 -29.47 -5.63 1.55
C LEU A 451 -28.53 -6.68 2.15
N ARG A 452 -27.29 -6.27 2.46
CA ARG A 452 -26.23 -7.17 2.94
C ARG A 452 -25.08 -6.42 3.60
N ASP A 453 -24.39 -7.12 4.50
CA ASP A 453 -23.12 -6.71 5.10
C ASP A 453 -22.00 -7.72 4.78
N TYR A 454 -20.77 -7.24 4.68
CA TYR A 454 -19.55 -7.99 4.39
C TYR A 454 -18.59 -7.91 5.58
N ILE A 455 -18.20 -9.06 6.13
CA ILE A 455 -17.42 -9.13 7.37
C ILE A 455 -16.03 -9.70 7.07
N TYR A 456 -14.99 -8.95 7.45
CA TYR A 456 -13.60 -9.28 7.15
C TYR A 456 -12.81 -9.69 8.41
N GLN A 457 -11.88 -10.61 8.24
CA GLN A 457 -10.86 -11.02 9.20
C GLN A 457 -9.51 -11.01 8.51
N ASN A 458 -8.57 -10.19 8.98
CA ASN A 458 -7.25 -10.01 8.34
C ASN A 458 -7.37 -9.81 6.82
N ASP A 459 -8.32 -8.97 6.40
CA ASP A 459 -8.66 -8.64 5.00
C ASP A 459 -9.26 -9.75 4.14
N ASN A 460 -9.45 -10.95 4.71
CA ASN A 460 -10.23 -12.00 4.08
C ASN A 460 -11.70 -11.84 4.43
N LEU A 461 -12.57 -11.92 3.42
CA LEU A 461 -14.01 -11.99 3.63
C LEU A 461 -14.35 -13.33 4.29
N VAL A 462 -14.90 -13.30 5.51
CA VAL A 462 -15.23 -14.49 6.29
C VAL A 462 -16.73 -14.72 6.44
N ALA A 463 -17.54 -13.67 6.33
CA ALA A 463 -18.99 -13.83 6.38
C ALA A 463 -19.75 -12.77 5.56
N LEU A 464 -20.93 -13.19 5.09
CA LEU A 464 -21.98 -12.33 4.55
C LEU A 464 -23.15 -12.36 5.54
N LYS A 465 -23.66 -11.18 5.91
CA LYS A 465 -24.94 -11.08 6.60
C LYS A 465 -25.98 -10.56 5.62
N LEU A 466 -26.89 -11.42 5.19
CA LEU A 466 -27.99 -11.03 4.31
C LEU A 466 -29.18 -10.55 5.13
N HIS A 467 -29.99 -9.69 4.52
CA HIS A 467 -31.22 -9.15 5.09
C HIS A 467 -32.43 -9.51 4.20
N GLY A 468 -33.64 -9.20 4.65
CA GLY A 468 -34.87 -9.51 3.90
C GLY A 468 -35.26 -10.98 3.96
N THR A 469 -35.63 -11.57 2.82
CA THR A 469 -36.20 -12.93 2.76
C THR A 469 -35.19 -14.05 3.02
N GLN A 470 -33.91 -13.79 2.77
CA GLN A 470 -32.79 -14.72 3.01
C GLN A 470 -31.98 -14.32 4.25
N ALA A 471 -32.60 -13.63 5.20
CA ALA A 471 -31.91 -13.06 6.35
C ALA A 471 -31.12 -14.12 7.14
N GLY A 472 -29.85 -13.84 7.41
CA GLY A 472 -28.96 -14.77 8.10
C GLY A 472 -27.48 -14.45 7.89
N VAL A 473 -26.64 -15.13 8.65
CA VAL A 473 -25.17 -15.10 8.49
C VAL A 473 -24.75 -16.33 7.70
N TYR A 474 -23.94 -16.10 6.68
CA TYR A 474 -23.38 -17.11 5.78
C TYR A 474 -21.86 -17.00 5.82
N TYR A 475 -21.17 -18.12 5.79
CA TYR A 475 -19.72 -18.19 6.01
C TYR A 475 -18.99 -18.43 4.70
N VAL A 476 -18.00 -17.59 4.41
CA VAL A 476 -17.29 -17.55 3.14
C VAL A 476 -15.99 -18.34 3.26
N ILE A 477 -15.83 -19.36 2.43
CA ILE A 477 -14.64 -20.19 2.36
C ILE A 477 -13.86 -19.75 1.11
N SER A 478 -12.63 -19.27 1.33
CA SER A 478 -11.78 -18.72 0.30
C SER A 478 -10.53 -19.56 0.04
N ASP A 479 -9.91 -19.37 -1.13
CA ASP A 479 -8.59 -19.91 -1.47
C ASP A 479 -7.44 -19.12 -0.82
N HIS A 480 -6.20 -19.43 -1.23
CA HIS A 480 -4.96 -18.80 -0.72
C HIS A 480 -4.85 -17.31 -1.03
N LEU A 481 -5.56 -16.80 -2.04
CA LEU A 481 -5.62 -15.38 -2.38
C LEU A 481 -6.73 -14.65 -1.61
N GLY A 482 -7.67 -15.38 -1.00
CA GLY A 482 -8.87 -14.81 -0.40
C GLY A 482 -10.08 -14.78 -1.34
N THR A 483 -10.00 -15.41 -2.52
CA THR A 483 -11.12 -15.51 -3.47
C THR A 483 -12.22 -16.43 -2.92
N PRO A 484 -13.48 -16.00 -2.82
CA PRO A 484 -14.58 -16.86 -2.39
C PRO A 484 -14.76 -18.07 -3.31
N GLN A 485 -14.60 -19.28 -2.78
CA GLN A 485 -14.77 -20.54 -3.52
C GLN A 485 -16.12 -21.19 -3.21
N GLN A 486 -16.53 -21.14 -1.93
CA GLN A 486 -17.81 -21.67 -1.45
C GLN A 486 -18.38 -20.79 -0.34
N ILE A 487 -19.70 -20.80 -0.20
CA ILE A 487 -20.39 -20.16 0.93
C ILE A 487 -21.36 -21.17 1.53
N VAL A 488 -21.33 -21.29 2.86
CA VAL A 488 -22.23 -22.16 3.62
C VAL A 488 -23.18 -21.36 4.50
N ASP A 489 -24.39 -21.87 4.72
CA ASP A 489 -25.32 -21.31 5.70
C ASP A 489 -24.97 -21.70 7.15
N ALA A 490 -25.78 -21.26 8.11
CA ALA A 490 -25.59 -21.57 9.53
C ALA A 490 -25.74 -23.07 9.89
N THR A 491 -26.16 -23.92 8.95
CA THR A 491 -26.23 -25.39 9.11
C THR A 491 -25.06 -26.12 8.46
N GLY A 492 -24.20 -25.40 7.73
CA GLY A 492 -23.05 -25.97 7.00
C GLY A 492 -23.40 -26.41 5.58
N THR A 493 -24.61 -26.09 5.11
CA THR A 493 -25.03 -26.43 3.75
C THR A 493 -24.44 -25.43 2.76
N VAL A 494 -23.83 -25.92 1.68
CA VAL A 494 -23.30 -25.08 0.60
C VAL A 494 -24.45 -24.40 -0.15
N VAL A 495 -24.52 -23.07 -0.07
CA VAL A 495 -25.54 -22.23 -0.70
C VAL A 495 -25.03 -21.44 -1.89
N TRP A 496 -23.71 -21.36 -2.05
CA TRP A 496 -23.05 -20.81 -3.23
C TRP A 496 -21.74 -21.54 -3.49
N LYS A 497 -21.43 -21.82 -4.76
CA LYS A 497 -20.17 -22.44 -5.18
C LYS A 497 -19.82 -22.02 -6.60
N ALA A 498 -18.53 -21.75 -6.85
CA ALA A 498 -18.04 -21.46 -8.19
C ALA A 498 -16.76 -22.24 -8.53
N ALA A 499 -16.51 -22.41 -9.82
CA ALA A 499 -15.21 -22.75 -10.40
C ALA A 499 -14.63 -21.51 -11.10
N PHE A 500 -13.32 -21.34 -11.10
CA PHE A 500 -12.67 -20.15 -11.65
C PHE A 500 -11.73 -20.50 -12.80
N LEU A 501 -11.80 -19.73 -13.88
CA LEU A 501 -10.71 -19.67 -14.85
C LEU A 501 -9.54 -18.85 -14.26
N PRO A 502 -8.30 -19.02 -14.74
CA PRO A 502 -7.11 -18.40 -14.14
C PRO A 502 -7.21 -16.87 -13.97
N PHE A 503 -7.82 -16.17 -14.93
CA PHE A 503 -8.04 -14.72 -14.88
C PHE A 503 -9.35 -14.33 -14.16
N GLY A 504 -9.81 -15.13 -13.20
CA GLY A 504 -10.87 -14.76 -12.26
C GLY A 504 -12.31 -14.87 -12.79
N LYS A 505 -12.52 -15.29 -14.04
CA LYS A 505 -13.87 -15.54 -14.55
C LYS A 505 -14.50 -16.71 -13.79
N ALA A 506 -15.54 -16.40 -13.01
CA ALA A 506 -16.29 -17.38 -12.23
C ALA A 506 -17.36 -18.09 -13.09
N GLN A 507 -17.43 -19.41 -12.95
CA GLN A 507 -18.54 -20.26 -13.38
C GLN A 507 -19.29 -20.71 -12.13
N VAL A 508 -20.47 -20.12 -11.90
CA VAL A 508 -21.27 -20.42 -10.71
C VAL A 508 -21.98 -21.77 -10.89
N LEU A 509 -21.69 -22.71 -9.99
CA LEU A 509 -22.16 -24.10 -10.05
C LEU A 509 -23.35 -24.35 -9.11
N SER A 510 -23.50 -23.53 -8.06
CA SER A 510 -24.64 -23.53 -7.16
C SER A 510 -24.91 -22.10 -6.71
N GLU A 511 -26.18 -21.67 -6.75
CA GLU A 511 -26.59 -20.31 -6.41
C GLU A 511 -27.97 -20.30 -5.73
N THR A 512 -27.98 -20.48 -4.42
CA THR A 512 -29.18 -20.21 -3.58
C THR A 512 -29.18 -18.77 -3.07
N ILE A 513 -28.00 -18.18 -2.91
CA ILE A 513 -27.77 -16.77 -2.59
C ILE A 513 -26.86 -16.15 -3.65
N THR A 514 -26.98 -14.84 -3.88
CA THR A 514 -26.13 -14.12 -4.84
C THR A 514 -24.83 -13.65 -4.18
N ASN A 515 -23.69 -14.07 -4.72
CA ASN A 515 -22.36 -13.56 -4.37
C ASN A 515 -21.70 -12.84 -5.56
N ASN A 516 -21.45 -11.55 -5.38
CA ASN A 516 -20.81 -10.71 -6.39
C ASN A 516 -19.30 -10.53 -6.15
N ILE A 517 -18.76 -10.96 -5.01
CA ILE A 517 -17.33 -10.82 -4.73
C ILE A 517 -16.53 -11.81 -5.59
N ARG A 518 -15.40 -11.36 -6.14
CA ARG A 518 -14.50 -12.14 -7.00
C ARG A 518 -13.11 -12.19 -6.35
N PHE A 519 -12.03 -11.96 -7.11
CA PHE A 519 -10.73 -11.71 -6.49
C PHE A 519 -10.84 -10.58 -5.46
N PRO A 520 -9.97 -10.55 -4.44
CA PRO A 520 -9.97 -9.45 -3.47
C PRO A 520 -10.01 -8.09 -4.17
N GLY A 521 -10.88 -7.20 -3.69
CA GLY A 521 -11.15 -5.89 -4.30
C GLY A 521 -12.22 -5.87 -5.40
N GLN A 522 -12.53 -7.03 -6.00
CA GLN A 522 -13.38 -7.11 -7.18
C GLN A 522 -14.85 -7.41 -6.88
N TYR A 523 -15.73 -6.66 -7.56
CA TYR A 523 -17.17 -6.82 -7.55
C TYR A 523 -17.70 -7.11 -8.96
N PHE A 524 -18.40 -8.23 -9.13
CA PHE A 524 -19.00 -8.65 -10.39
C PHE A 524 -20.26 -7.85 -10.73
N ASP A 525 -20.22 -7.17 -11.86
CA ASP A 525 -21.36 -6.46 -12.44
C ASP A 525 -22.04 -7.33 -13.50
N ALA A 526 -23.08 -8.05 -13.09
CA ALA A 526 -23.80 -9.02 -13.92
C ALA A 526 -24.34 -8.43 -15.23
N GLU A 527 -24.65 -7.13 -15.26
CA GLU A 527 -25.15 -6.40 -16.41
C GLU A 527 -24.15 -6.24 -17.56
N THR A 528 -22.84 -6.33 -17.27
CA THR A 528 -21.76 -6.19 -18.26
C THR A 528 -20.84 -7.40 -18.31
N GLY A 529 -20.76 -8.18 -17.24
CA GLY A 529 -19.76 -9.22 -17.05
C GLY A 529 -18.40 -8.69 -16.56
N LEU A 530 -18.24 -7.38 -16.40
CA LEU A 530 -17.03 -6.76 -15.88
C LEU A 530 -16.94 -6.92 -14.36
N HIS A 531 -15.73 -6.81 -13.85
CA HIS A 531 -15.47 -6.71 -12.43
C HIS A 531 -15.07 -5.26 -12.11
N TYR A 532 -15.87 -4.57 -11.31
CA TYR A 532 -15.46 -3.31 -10.68
C TYR A 532 -14.33 -3.60 -9.70
N ASN A 533 -13.20 -2.91 -9.83
CA ASN A 533 -12.01 -3.08 -8.99
C ASN A 533 -11.48 -1.72 -8.54
N TRP A 534 -12.25 -1.06 -7.65
CA TRP A 534 -12.01 0.28 -7.10
C TRP A 534 -11.63 1.35 -8.14
N ASN A 535 -10.34 1.46 -8.48
CA ASN A 535 -9.83 2.46 -9.40
C ASN A 535 -10.04 2.12 -10.87
N ARG A 536 -10.33 0.85 -11.21
CA ARG A 536 -10.49 0.39 -12.60
C ARG A 536 -11.62 -0.63 -12.77
N TYR A 537 -12.02 -0.88 -14.01
CA TYR A 537 -12.90 -1.99 -14.39
C TYR A 537 -12.07 -3.05 -15.12
N TYR A 538 -12.23 -4.30 -14.69
CA TYR A 538 -11.51 -5.47 -15.17
C TYR A 538 -12.41 -6.36 -16.03
N ASP A 539 -11.92 -6.77 -17.20
CA ASP A 539 -12.60 -7.75 -18.05
C ASP A 539 -11.94 -9.13 -17.87
N PRO A 540 -12.58 -10.06 -17.14
CA PRO A 540 -12.02 -11.38 -16.87
C PRO A 540 -11.99 -12.30 -18.12
N ASP A 541 -12.69 -11.95 -19.22
CA ASP A 541 -12.55 -12.66 -20.50
C ASP A 541 -11.20 -12.37 -21.17
N THR A 542 -10.65 -11.19 -20.92
CA THR A 542 -9.39 -10.75 -21.54
C THR A 542 -8.22 -10.75 -20.58
N GLY A 543 -8.47 -10.74 -19.28
CA GLY A 543 -7.45 -10.60 -18.25
C GLY A 543 -6.87 -9.19 -18.16
N ARG A 544 -7.61 -8.16 -18.61
CA ARG A 544 -7.11 -6.78 -18.73
C ARG A 544 -8.09 -5.76 -18.16
N TYR A 545 -7.54 -4.61 -17.77
CA TYR A 545 -8.31 -3.43 -17.41
C TYR A 545 -8.79 -2.64 -18.64
N LEU A 546 -9.94 -1.96 -18.48
CA LEU A 546 -10.53 -1.12 -19.52
C LEU A 546 -9.82 0.23 -19.70
N THR A 547 -9.09 0.67 -18.67
CA THR A 547 -8.41 1.96 -18.62
C THR A 547 -6.93 1.76 -18.28
N PRO A 548 -6.04 2.67 -18.72
CA PRO A 548 -4.66 2.65 -18.25
C PRO A 548 -4.57 2.78 -16.74
N ASP A 549 -3.47 2.29 -16.17
CA ASP A 549 -3.19 2.39 -14.74
C ASP A 549 -3.08 3.86 -14.29
N PRO A 550 -3.91 4.32 -13.33
CA PRO A 550 -3.83 5.68 -12.80
C PRO A 550 -2.48 6.02 -12.16
N ILE A 551 -1.76 5.02 -11.64
CA ILE A 551 -0.41 5.21 -11.09
C ILE A 551 0.69 5.13 -12.16
N GLY A 552 0.31 5.00 -13.44
CA GLY A 552 1.20 5.00 -14.60
C GLY A 552 2.15 3.81 -14.60
N LEU A 553 3.40 4.01 -15.04
CA LEU A 553 4.40 2.93 -15.09
C LEU A 553 4.79 2.38 -13.70
N THR A 554 4.33 3.01 -12.61
CA THR A 554 4.43 2.45 -11.25
C THR A 554 3.64 1.16 -11.10
N GLY A 555 2.50 1.05 -11.81
CA GLY A 555 1.69 -0.17 -11.88
C GLY A 555 2.27 -1.27 -12.77
N GLY A 556 3.33 -0.94 -13.53
CA GLY A 556 3.96 -1.83 -14.50
C GLY A 556 4.08 -1.20 -15.88
N LEU A 557 4.92 -1.81 -16.73
CA LEU A 557 5.19 -1.27 -18.08
C LEU A 557 3.99 -1.39 -19.03
N ASN A 558 3.13 -2.39 -18.83
CA ASN A 558 1.85 -2.51 -19.53
C ASN A 558 0.74 -1.94 -18.66
N LEU A 559 0.21 -0.77 -19.03
CA LEU A 559 -0.77 -0.03 -18.23
C LEU A 559 -2.13 -0.72 -18.07
N PHE A 560 -2.40 -1.83 -18.75
CA PHE A 560 -3.69 -2.52 -18.73
C PHE A 560 -3.63 -3.93 -18.14
N ALA A 561 -2.44 -4.42 -17.78
CA ALA A 561 -2.25 -5.77 -17.28
C ALA A 561 -2.83 -5.93 -15.87
N TYR A 562 -3.47 -7.07 -15.61
CA TYR A 562 -3.80 -7.48 -14.24
C TYR A 562 -2.64 -8.27 -13.66
N VAL A 563 -2.05 -7.77 -12.57
CA VAL A 563 -0.97 -8.41 -11.79
C VAL A 563 0.16 -9.04 -12.63
N ALA A 564 0.64 -8.29 -13.62
CA ALA A 564 1.69 -8.72 -14.55
C ALA A 564 1.40 -10.06 -15.29
N GLY A 565 0.13 -10.46 -15.40
CA GLY A 565 -0.29 -11.69 -16.06
C GLY A 565 -0.25 -12.94 -15.18
N ASP A 566 -0.07 -12.80 -13.86
CA ASP A 566 0.01 -13.93 -12.92
C ASP A 566 -1.08 -13.90 -11.81
N PRO A 567 -2.37 -14.02 -12.18
CA PRO A 567 -3.50 -13.97 -11.25
C PRO A 567 -3.62 -15.17 -10.31
N VAL A 568 -2.82 -16.22 -10.51
CA VAL A 568 -2.81 -17.39 -9.62
C VAL A 568 -2.00 -17.11 -8.35
N ASN A 569 -1.00 -16.22 -8.45
CA ASN A 569 -0.10 -15.90 -7.35
C ASN A 569 -0.34 -14.53 -6.73
N TYR A 570 -0.97 -13.61 -7.47
CA TYR A 570 -1.10 -12.21 -7.07
C TYR A 570 -2.52 -11.69 -7.21
N ILE A 571 -2.79 -10.63 -6.44
CA ILE A 571 -4.06 -9.91 -6.42
C ILE A 571 -3.78 -8.42 -6.56
N ASP A 572 -4.77 -7.70 -7.07
CA ASP A 572 -4.79 -6.24 -7.14
C ASP A 572 -6.05 -5.70 -6.44
N PRO A 573 -6.06 -5.57 -5.10
CA PRO A 573 -7.27 -5.22 -4.34
C PRO A 573 -7.77 -3.79 -4.58
N GLU A 574 -6.90 -2.89 -5.01
CA GLU A 574 -7.24 -1.48 -5.24
C GLU A 574 -7.37 -1.18 -6.74
N GLY A 575 -7.03 -2.13 -7.61
CA GLY A 575 -6.94 -1.87 -9.03
C GLY A 575 -5.76 -0.97 -9.39
N ASN A 576 -4.67 -0.94 -8.62
CA ASN A 576 -3.45 -0.13 -8.85
C ASN A 576 -2.17 -0.93 -8.53
N PHE A 577 -2.14 -2.23 -8.83
CA PHE A 577 -1.03 -3.10 -8.41
C PHE A 577 0.33 -2.54 -8.81
N ALA A 578 1.11 -2.09 -7.83
CA ALA A 578 2.49 -1.66 -8.04
C ALA A 578 3.42 -2.87 -7.97
N ILE A 579 4.22 -3.07 -9.03
CA ILE A 579 5.19 -4.16 -9.09
C ILE A 579 6.40 -3.82 -8.21
N THR A 580 6.25 -3.91 -6.90
CA THR A 580 7.32 -3.61 -5.92
C THR A 580 8.46 -4.66 -5.94
N GLY A 581 8.28 -5.77 -6.65
CA GLY A 581 9.27 -6.84 -6.83
C GLY A 581 10.06 -6.81 -8.14
N MET A 582 9.72 -5.95 -9.10
CA MET A 582 10.54 -5.74 -10.30
C MET A 582 11.28 -4.42 -10.15
N ILE A 583 12.58 -4.42 -10.43
CA ILE A 583 13.45 -3.25 -10.27
C ILE A 583 13.18 -2.30 -11.45
N ILE A 584 12.04 -1.62 -11.41
CA ILE A 584 11.94 -0.31 -12.06
C ILE A 584 12.73 0.62 -11.16
N ALA A 585 13.80 1.24 -11.70
CA ALA A 585 14.66 2.11 -10.92
C ALA A 585 13.83 3.08 -10.07
N ALA A 586 14.07 3.13 -8.75
CA ALA A 586 13.31 3.97 -7.82
C ALA A 586 13.25 5.45 -8.25
N ALA A 587 14.28 5.93 -8.95
CA ALA A 587 14.32 7.27 -9.55
C ALA A 587 13.34 7.45 -10.74
N VAL A 588 13.06 6.39 -11.51
CA VAL A 588 12.02 6.40 -12.56
C VAL A 588 10.63 6.40 -11.93
N LEU A 589 10.45 5.71 -10.80
CA LEU A 589 9.14 5.59 -10.13
C LEU A 589 8.65 6.92 -9.53
N VAL A 590 9.53 7.65 -8.83
CA VAL A 590 9.15 8.89 -8.11
C VAL A 590 9.00 10.09 -9.05
N ALA A 591 9.79 10.18 -10.13
CA ALA A 591 9.82 11.35 -11.00
C ALA A 591 8.78 11.34 -12.14
N THR A 592 7.96 10.29 -12.25
CA THR A 592 7.06 10.07 -13.40
C THR A 592 5.56 10.14 -13.06
N ASN A 593 5.21 10.28 -11.77
CA ASN A 593 3.82 10.43 -11.36
C ASN A 593 3.61 11.40 -10.17
N PRO A 594 3.29 12.67 -10.42
CA PRO A 594 3.04 13.67 -9.37
C PRO A 594 1.68 13.50 -8.67
N ASP A 595 0.77 12.68 -9.22
CA ASP A 595 -0.56 12.44 -8.63
C ASP A 595 -0.47 11.59 -7.34
N ILE A 596 0.58 10.77 -7.18
CA ILE A 596 0.83 9.96 -5.98
C ILE A 596 1.31 10.82 -4.80
N ALA A 597 1.93 11.98 -5.06
CA ALA A 597 2.53 12.84 -4.02
C ALA A 597 1.52 13.81 -3.36
N ASN A 598 0.34 14.00 -3.94
CA ASN A 598 -0.64 15.01 -3.52
C ASN A 598 -1.96 14.42 -2.99
N ALA A 599 -2.03 13.09 -2.77
CA ALA A 599 -3.21 12.46 -2.20
C ALA A 599 -3.45 12.97 -0.76
N PRO A 600 -4.67 13.42 -0.42
CA PRO A 600 -4.98 13.92 0.91
C PRO A 600 -4.86 12.78 1.93
N ALA A 601 -3.90 12.91 2.85
CA ALA A 601 -3.69 11.95 3.93
C ALA A 601 -4.88 12.00 4.90
N VAL A 602 -5.71 10.94 4.91
CA VAL A 602 -6.79 10.78 5.90
C VAL A 602 -6.30 10.04 7.15
N ASP A 603 -5.22 9.26 7.05
CA ASP A 603 -4.40 8.72 8.14
C ASP A 603 -3.05 8.18 7.63
N ASP A 604 -2.15 7.82 8.57
CA ASP A 604 -0.81 7.25 8.34
C ASP A 604 -0.86 5.79 7.83
N GLU A 605 -2.02 5.13 7.90
CA GLU A 605 -2.23 3.75 7.44
C GLU A 605 -2.62 3.67 5.94
N THR A 606 -3.27 4.70 5.39
CA THR A 606 -3.72 4.75 4.00
C THR A 606 -2.56 4.96 3.00
N TYR A 607 -1.46 5.58 3.44
CA TYR A 607 -0.26 5.73 2.60
C TYR A 607 0.57 4.44 2.51
N ALA A 608 0.34 3.44 3.38
CA ALA A 608 1.06 2.18 3.32
C ALA A 608 0.64 1.29 2.14
N SER A 609 -0.59 1.46 1.62
CA SER A 609 -1.04 0.72 0.42
C SER A 609 -0.76 1.45 -0.90
N ASN A 610 -0.63 2.79 -0.86
CA ASN A 610 -0.34 3.63 -2.04
C ASN A 610 1.12 4.16 -2.10
N GLY A 611 1.94 3.83 -1.11
CA GLY A 611 3.33 4.28 -0.96
C GLY A 611 4.34 3.41 -1.70
N ALA A 612 4.22 3.29 -3.02
CA ALA A 612 5.21 2.61 -3.86
C ALA A 612 6.63 3.24 -3.79
N ALA A 613 6.80 4.40 -3.16
CA ALA A 613 8.09 5.09 -3.03
C ALA A 613 8.90 4.72 -1.77
N GLY A 614 8.30 4.12 -0.74
CA GLY A 614 8.96 3.84 0.54
C GLY A 614 9.55 2.43 0.68
N ILE A 615 9.18 1.51 -0.21
CA ILE A 615 9.47 0.08 -0.05
C ILE A 615 10.67 -0.37 -0.90
N ALA A 616 11.24 0.48 -1.74
CA ALA A 616 12.30 0.10 -2.68
C ALA A 616 13.66 -0.21 -2.02
N THR A 617 13.85 0.04 -0.73
CA THR A 617 15.12 -0.29 -0.02
C THR A 617 15.00 -1.50 0.91
N GLU A 618 13.79 -1.93 1.28
CA GLU A 618 13.57 -3.10 2.14
C GLU A 618 12.73 -4.22 1.47
N ALA A 619 11.99 -3.94 0.37
CA ALA A 619 11.33 -4.98 -0.45
C ALA A 619 12.30 -5.87 -1.21
N VAL A 620 13.59 -5.54 -1.21
CA VAL A 620 14.64 -6.41 -1.76
C VAL A 620 14.87 -7.64 -0.86
N ALA A 621 14.25 -7.74 0.32
CA ALA A 621 14.37 -8.90 1.23
C ALA A 621 13.30 -10.00 1.05
N GLY A 622 12.31 -9.83 0.18
CA GLY A 622 11.28 -10.85 -0.07
C GLY A 622 10.81 -10.82 -1.51
N GLY A 623 11.43 -11.62 -2.38
CA GLY A 623 11.01 -11.74 -3.78
C GLY A 623 9.56 -12.20 -3.88
N ALA A 624 8.89 -11.80 -4.96
CA ALA A 624 7.69 -12.40 -5.58
C ALA A 624 6.51 -12.89 -4.72
N ILE A 625 6.55 -13.15 -3.42
CA ILE A 625 5.52 -13.95 -2.75
C ILE A 625 5.45 -13.54 -1.30
N GLY A 626 4.50 -12.64 -1.02
CA GLY A 626 4.33 -12.13 0.32
C GLY A 626 3.31 -11.02 0.48
N TYR A 627 2.30 -10.88 -0.39
CA TYR A 627 1.22 -9.93 -0.17
C TYR A 627 0.40 -10.25 1.11
N ALA A 628 0.51 -11.48 1.65
CA ALA A 628 -0.05 -11.87 2.94
C ALA A 628 0.85 -11.55 4.16
N GLY A 629 2.14 -11.27 3.97
CA GLY A 629 3.09 -10.96 5.06
C GLY A 629 3.38 -9.47 5.24
N GLY A 630 3.20 -8.66 4.19
CA GLY A 630 3.48 -7.21 4.21
C GLY A 630 2.62 -6.40 5.20
N LYS A 631 1.45 -6.93 5.61
CA LYS A 631 0.62 -6.30 6.66
C LYS A 631 1.18 -6.45 8.07
N ILE A 632 2.14 -7.35 8.31
CA ILE A 632 2.78 -7.53 9.61
C ILE A 632 3.82 -6.41 9.84
N ALA A 633 4.60 -6.04 8.81
CA ALA A 633 5.54 -4.92 8.90
C ALA A 633 4.82 -3.57 9.09
N GLY A 634 3.71 -3.34 8.39
CA GLY A 634 2.86 -2.15 8.58
C GLY A 634 2.26 -2.04 9.99
N LYS A 635 1.87 -3.17 10.61
CA LYS A 635 1.40 -3.21 12.00
C LYS A 635 2.52 -3.06 13.04
N ILE A 636 3.76 -3.47 12.72
CA ILE A 636 4.92 -3.25 13.58
C ILE A 636 5.34 -1.77 13.56
N PHE A 637 5.24 -1.08 12.42
CA PHE A 637 5.47 0.35 12.33
C PHE A 637 4.33 1.19 12.95
N SER A 638 3.06 0.79 12.80
CA SER A 638 1.94 1.51 13.46
C SER A 638 1.95 1.38 14.99
N LYS A 639 2.50 0.27 15.55
CA LYS A 639 2.79 0.13 17.00
C LYS A 639 3.94 1.03 17.50
N CYS A 640 4.74 1.62 16.62
CA CYS A 640 5.80 2.58 16.99
C CYS A 640 5.36 4.05 16.85
N ALA A 641 4.45 4.36 15.93
CA ALA A 641 3.93 5.73 15.72
C ALA A 641 3.10 6.26 16.91
N SER A 642 2.44 5.37 17.67
CA SER A 642 1.65 5.75 18.86
C SER A 642 2.47 6.24 20.07
N LYS A 643 3.81 6.17 20.00
CA LYS A 643 4.70 6.53 21.12
C LYS A 643 5.23 7.97 21.12
N SER A 644 4.74 8.90 20.29
CA SER A 644 5.38 10.21 20.14
C SER A 644 5.45 11.08 21.42
N GLY A 645 4.64 10.80 22.46
CA GLY A 645 4.77 11.44 23.78
C GLY A 645 5.78 10.79 24.74
N ALA A 646 5.95 9.47 24.68
CA ALA A 646 6.79 8.71 25.62
C ALA A 646 8.17 8.35 25.03
N ALA A 647 8.24 8.02 23.74
CA ALA A 647 9.49 7.80 23.00
C ALA A 647 10.35 9.08 22.96
N ASN A 648 9.74 10.26 22.85
CA ASN A 648 10.48 11.53 22.87
C ASN A 648 11.13 11.82 24.23
N ARG A 649 10.54 11.38 25.35
CA ARG A 649 11.17 11.44 26.69
C ARG A 649 12.30 10.43 26.82
N ALA A 650 12.11 9.20 26.36
CA ALA A 650 13.13 8.14 26.37
C ALA A 650 14.33 8.46 25.46
N LEU A 651 14.11 9.06 24.29
CA LEU A 651 15.17 9.55 23.39
C LEU A 651 15.97 10.69 24.00
N HIS A 652 15.29 11.65 24.66
CA HIS A 652 15.96 12.72 25.38
C HIS A 652 16.82 12.18 26.54
N GLU A 653 16.30 11.24 27.34
CA GLU A 653 17.08 10.59 28.40
C GLU A 653 18.25 9.75 27.86
N LYS A 654 18.06 9.03 26.74
CA LYS A 654 19.12 8.26 26.06
C LYS A 654 20.24 9.18 25.53
N TYR A 655 19.88 10.32 24.94
CA TYR A 655 20.83 11.35 24.49
C TYR A 655 21.61 11.95 25.67
N VAL A 656 20.92 12.33 26.76
CA VAL A 656 21.55 12.91 27.96
C VAL A 656 22.49 11.90 28.62
N ASN A 657 22.12 10.61 28.69
CA ASN A 657 22.96 9.56 29.25
C ASN A 657 24.17 9.23 28.35
N GLY A 658 24.00 9.25 27.02
CA GLY A 658 25.09 9.09 26.05
C GLY A 658 26.13 10.20 26.16
N LEU A 659 25.70 11.46 26.21
CA LEU A 659 26.58 12.60 26.46
C LEU A 659 27.31 12.48 27.80
N ARG A 660 26.59 12.15 28.88
CA ARG A 660 27.19 11.96 30.22
C ARG A 660 28.23 10.85 30.23
N GLN A 661 27.98 9.71 29.57
CA GLN A 661 28.95 8.62 29.47
C GLN A 661 30.21 9.03 28.70
N GLN A 662 30.06 9.73 27.57
CA GLN A 662 31.19 10.18 26.75
C GLN A 662 32.07 11.19 27.50
N MET A 663 31.47 12.10 28.29
CA MET A 663 32.23 13.14 29.01
C MET A 663 32.58 12.79 30.47
N SER A 664 32.21 11.60 30.97
CA SER A 664 32.54 11.17 32.34
C SER A 664 33.87 10.44 32.44
N LYS A 665 34.55 10.13 31.33
CA LYS A 665 35.84 9.43 31.34
C LYS A 665 37.00 10.44 31.50
N PRO A 666 37.94 10.24 32.43
CA PRO A 666 39.03 11.18 32.71
C PRO A 666 40.15 11.23 31.64
N HIS A 667 39.99 10.53 30.51
CA HIS A 667 40.96 10.47 29.40
C HIS A 667 40.24 10.40 28.04
N THR A 668 39.40 11.39 27.73
CA THR A 668 38.84 11.56 26.37
C THR A 668 39.98 12.01 25.45
N THR A 669 40.20 11.35 24.31
CA THR A 669 41.27 11.74 23.36
C THR A 669 40.83 12.94 22.51
N ASP A 670 41.77 13.73 21.98
CA ASP A 670 41.48 14.95 21.20
C ASP A 670 40.53 14.69 20.01
N SER A 671 40.60 13.50 19.37
CA SER A 671 39.71 13.17 18.24
C SER A 671 38.26 12.88 18.67
N GLU A 672 38.04 12.42 19.90
CA GLU A 672 36.69 12.22 20.45
C GLU A 672 36.04 13.56 20.80
N LEU A 673 36.81 14.55 21.27
CA LEU A 673 36.34 15.91 21.48
C LEU A 673 36.03 16.60 20.15
N THR A 674 36.91 16.52 19.15
CA THR A 674 36.66 17.09 17.82
C THR A 674 35.42 16.47 17.15
N GLY A 675 35.26 15.14 17.21
CA GLY A 675 34.08 14.47 16.65
C GLY A 675 32.77 14.80 17.38
N LEU A 676 32.84 15.11 18.68
CA LEU A 676 31.70 15.58 19.45
C LEU A 676 31.37 17.06 19.14
N LEU A 677 32.41 17.91 19.05
CA LEU A 677 32.27 19.31 18.64
C LEU A 677 31.68 19.40 17.23
N ASP A 678 32.09 18.56 16.28
CA ASP A 678 31.52 18.52 14.92
C ASP A 678 30.05 18.04 14.90
N LYS A 679 29.67 17.13 15.80
CA LYS A 679 28.27 16.69 15.97
C LYS A 679 27.40 17.78 16.59
N ILE A 680 27.97 18.59 17.48
CA ILE A 680 27.29 19.70 18.15
C ILE A 680 27.26 20.95 17.25
N TYR A 681 28.32 21.16 16.48
CA TYR A 681 28.65 22.38 15.75
C TYR A 681 29.45 22.01 14.48
N ARG A 682 28.82 22.02 13.30
CA ARG A 682 29.55 21.88 12.03
C ARG A 682 30.17 23.24 11.67
N PRO A 683 31.50 23.43 11.68
CA PRO A 683 32.10 24.78 11.68
C PRO A 683 31.97 25.59 10.37
N ASN A 684 31.31 25.08 9.33
CA ASN A 684 31.21 25.72 8.00
C ASN A 684 29.81 25.61 7.36
N ALA A 685 28.77 25.47 8.19
CA ALA A 685 27.46 25.09 7.71
C ALA A 685 26.61 26.32 7.31
N LYS A 686 25.98 26.29 6.12
CA LYS A 686 25.05 27.35 5.68
C LYS A 686 23.81 27.36 6.60
N VAL A 687 23.10 28.50 6.68
CA VAL A 687 21.78 28.59 7.34
C VAL A 687 20.88 27.49 6.77
N GLY A 688 20.33 26.62 7.63
CA GLY A 688 19.52 25.46 7.22
C GLY A 688 20.23 24.10 7.18
N SER A 689 21.48 24.01 7.66
CA SER A 689 22.34 22.81 7.57
C SER A 689 22.17 21.77 8.69
N GLY A 690 21.24 21.97 9.64
CA GLY A 690 20.89 20.99 10.68
C GLY A 690 21.75 20.99 11.95
N SER A 691 22.55 22.02 12.23
CA SER A 691 23.25 22.13 13.53
C SER A 691 22.30 22.49 14.67
N THR A 692 22.62 22.09 15.91
CA THR A 692 21.77 22.41 17.08
C THR A 692 21.69 23.92 17.33
N ALA A 693 22.76 24.67 17.06
CA ALA A 693 22.77 26.12 17.20
C ALA A 693 21.96 26.84 16.11
N ASP A 694 22.00 26.35 14.87
CA ASP A 694 21.18 26.91 13.78
C ASP A 694 19.69 26.60 13.97
N ALA A 695 19.36 25.42 14.48
CA ALA A 695 17.99 25.06 14.84
C ALA A 695 17.43 26.00 15.91
N VAL A 696 18.18 26.25 17.00
CA VAL A 696 17.75 27.20 18.05
C VAL A 696 17.61 28.62 17.50
N ARG A 697 18.56 29.09 16.68
CA ARG A 697 18.49 30.43 16.06
C ARG A 697 17.30 30.58 15.11
N HIS A 698 16.98 29.55 14.31
CA HIS A 698 15.82 29.53 13.44
C HIS A 698 14.52 29.59 14.25
N GLU A 699 14.38 28.72 15.26
CA GLU A 699 13.17 28.66 16.10
C GLU A 699 12.89 30.00 16.82
N LEU A 700 13.94 30.66 17.33
CA LEU A 700 13.80 31.96 17.98
C LEU A 700 13.47 33.10 16.99
N ALA A 701 13.97 33.02 15.76
CA ALA A 701 13.75 34.05 14.74
C ALA A 701 12.39 33.95 14.05
N THR A 702 11.87 32.73 13.84
CA THR A 702 10.63 32.49 13.08
C THR A 702 9.43 32.15 13.97
N GLY A 703 9.66 31.75 15.22
CA GLY A 703 8.63 31.18 16.09
C GLY A 703 8.18 29.78 15.68
N SER A 704 8.73 29.24 14.59
CA SER A 704 8.39 27.93 14.02
C SER A 704 9.41 26.88 14.46
N PRO A 705 8.98 25.76 15.08
CA PRO A 705 9.88 24.69 15.50
C PRO A 705 10.51 23.99 14.28
N VAL A 706 11.80 23.68 14.37
CA VAL A 706 12.45 22.74 13.44
C VAL A 706 12.21 21.33 14.02
N GLY A 707 11.98 20.32 13.18
CA GLY A 707 11.60 18.97 13.62
C GLY A 707 12.43 18.44 14.80
N GLY A 708 11.77 17.97 15.86
CA GLY A 708 12.38 17.52 17.11
C GLY A 708 12.23 18.56 18.23
N ARG A 709 11.15 18.47 19.02
CA ARG A 709 10.96 19.32 20.21
C ARG A 709 12.19 19.18 21.13
N PHE A 710 12.60 20.26 21.81
CA PHE A 710 13.71 20.37 22.78
C PHE A 710 15.08 20.92 22.31
N HIS A 711 15.19 21.67 21.21
CA HIS A 711 16.49 22.26 20.80
C HIS A 711 17.12 23.21 21.84
N SER A 712 16.32 24.07 22.46
CA SER A 712 16.78 24.95 23.54
C SER A 712 17.25 24.16 24.78
N GLN A 713 16.55 23.10 25.15
CA GLN A 713 16.94 22.21 26.25
C GLN A 713 18.22 21.43 25.93
N LYS A 714 18.35 20.90 24.70
CA LYS A 714 19.57 20.24 24.20
C LYS A 714 20.78 21.17 24.21
N ALA A 715 20.61 22.42 23.82
CA ALA A 715 21.67 23.43 23.88
C ALA A 715 22.08 23.74 25.33
N GLN A 716 21.13 23.90 26.25
CA GLN A 716 21.42 24.09 27.69
C GLN A 716 22.17 22.89 28.28
N ASP A 717 21.77 21.67 27.90
CA ASP A 717 22.41 20.45 28.39
C ASP A 717 23.82 20.26 27.84
N SER A 718 24.06 20.66 26.58
CA SER A 718 25.39 20.68 25.94
C SER A 718 26.33 21.70 26.59
N VAL A 719 25.80 22.87 26.99
CA VAL A 719 26.56 23.87 27.77
C VAL A 719 26.98 23.30 29.13
N ARG A 720 26.04 22.74 29.90
CA ARG A 720 26.33 22.15 31.23
C ARG A 720 27.33 21.00 31.14
N ALA A 721 27.23 20.23 30.06
CA ALA A 721 28.10 19.12 29.69
C ALA A 721 29.56 19.56 29.49
N LEU A 722 29.80 20.52 28.59
CA LEU A 722 31.14 21.06 28.31
C LEU A 722 31.74 21.78 29.53
N GLN A 723 30.93 22.51 30.30
CA GLN A 723 31.40 23.15 31.55
C GLN A 723 31.89 22.13 32.58
N ARG A 724 31.20 20.98 32.73
CA ARG A 724 31.65 19.89 33.60
C ARG A 724 32.94 19.26 33.10
N TRP A 725 33.10 19.11 31.78
CA TRP A 725 34.34 18.60 31.18
C TRP A 725 35.52 19.54 31.45
N LEU A 726 35.35 20.85 31.25
CA LEU A 726 36.38 21.86 31.56
C LEU A 726 36.83 21.84 33.03
N ASN A 727 35.88 21.62 33.96
CA ASN A 727 36.18 21.54 35.39
C ASN A 727 36.91 20.24 35.77
N LYS A 728 36.64 19.13 35.07
CA LYS A 728 37.26 17.82 35.31
C LYS A 728 38.63 17.66 34.63
N ASN A 729 38.91 18.46 33.60
CA ASN A 729 40.15 18.40 32.81
C ASN A 729 40.94 19.71 32.93
N PRO A 730 41.46 20.06 34.12
CA PRO A 730 42.20 21.31 34.32
C PRO A 730 43.53 21.37 33.55
N THR A 731 44.03 20.23 33.05
CA THR A 731 45.26 20.11 32.26
C THR A 731 45.00 19.96 30.75
N ALA A 732 43.77 20.19 30.28
CA ALA A 732 43.46 20.18 28.84
C ALA A 732 44.34 21.18 28.09
N SER A 733 44.65 20.90 26.81
CA SER A 733 45.43 21.82 25.99
C SER A 733 44.74 23.17 25.88
N SER A 734 45.51 24.25 25.69
CA SER A 734 44.94 25.59 25.51
C SER A 734 44.01 25.67 24.29
N GLY A 735 44.24 24.84 23.26
CA GLY A 735 43.41 24.75 22.07
C GLY A 735 42.05 24.11 22.34
N ASP A 736 42.02 22.97 23.02
CA ASP A 736 40.78 22.25 23.35
C ASP A 736 39.93 23.02 24.34
N ARG A 737 40.60 23.65 25.31
CA ARG A 737 39.97 24.53 26.26
C ARG A 737 39.29 25.71 25.55
N ALA A 738 39.99 26.37 24.62
CA ALA A 738 39.43 27.45 23.83
C ALA A 738 38.27 26.98 22.94
N ALA A 739 38.37 25.80 22.34
CA ALA A 739 37.30 25.24 21.50
C ALA A 739 36.02 24.96 22.30
N ALA A 740 36.14 24.33 23.47
CA ALA A 740 35.01 24.08 24.36
C ALA A 740 34.39 25.39 24.91
N GLU A 741 35.22 26.36 25.32
CA GLU A 741 34.76 27.68 25.79
C GLU A 741 34.06 28.47 24.67
N ASN A 742 34.53 28.37 23.42
CA ASN A 742 33.89 28.99 22.25
C ASN A 742 32.50 28.41 21.97
N VAL A 743 32.35 27.08 21.96
CA VAL A 743 31.04 26.42 21.73
C VAL A 743 30.05 26.73 22.86
N ILE A 744 30.52 26.78 24.12
CA ILE A 744 29.70 27.22 25.25
C ILE A 744 29.17 28.64 25.01
N ARG A 745 30.06 29.57 24.65
CA ARG A 745 29.69 30.98 24.42
C ARG A 745 28.68 31.10 23.27
N ASP A 746 28.89 30.41 22.17
CA ASP A 746 28.01 30.51 21.00
C ASP A 746 26.63 29.89 21.25
N MET A 747 26.56 28.77 21.98
CA MET A 747 25.28 28.19 22.41
C MET A 747 24.54 29.08 23.42
N GLN A 748 25.26 29.73 24.33
CA GLN A 748 24.67 30.68 25.28
C GLN A 748 24.12 31.93 24.57
N ASN A 749 24.84 32.45 23.56
CA ASN A 749 24.36 33.54 22.72
C ASN A 749 23.08 33.13 21.96
N ALA A 750 23.08 31.93 21.36
CA ALA A 750 21.91 31.38 20.67
C ALA A 750 20.71 31.15 21.61
N LEU A 751 20.93 30.87 22.91
CA LEU A 751 19.88 30.65 23.91
C LEU A 751 19.28 31.94 24.50
N GLY A 752 19.87 33.10 24.22
CA GLY A 752 19.31 34.40 24.63
C GLY A 752 20.34 35.43 25.06
N GLY A 753 21.12 35.99 24.13
CA GLY A 753 21.93 37.18 24.42
C GLY A 753 22.46 37.94 23.20
N ASN A 754 21.75 39.04 22.88
CA ASN A 754 22.00 40.11 21.89
C ASN A 754 21.88 39.78 20.40
#